data_AF-A0A2N6DC35-F1
#
_entry.id   AF-A0A2N6DC35-F1
#
_cell.length_a   1.000
_cell.length_b   1.000
_cell.length_c   1.000
_cell.angle_alpha   90.00
_cell.angle_beta   90.00
_cell.angle_gamma   90.00
#
_symmetry.space_group_name_H-M   'P 1'
#
loop_
_entity.id
_entity.type
_entity.pdbx_description
1 polymer ?
#
loop_
_entity_poly.entity_id
_entity_poly.type
_entity_poly.pdbx_seq_one_letter_code
_entity_poly.pdbx_strand_id
1 'polypeptide(L)'
;MFRLITIILLTISIAGCMGTSDETSARSKPQSPSGIWIGTQYILNDSVYDMKSIIYDGRIIGMSEDAGVMFAGTYEMKEGRFLVSDGQPNSSTTYKLYDLYNNNNVFAIGMVGANVDQRNRIKGSFLNDANQEGEIDLSYTELYEKTVSVADIQGNWSTSRIDISIDEDGIIAGTLDNCAIDGEASTPEQGRNIFAINITLSECSNAGFYNGLGTIIQDNSASTYFIALTSNSERMENFGFELDEMPTSFTQTSEQRTSYSAEMIDDSSQILSRTLDTHTGENHDGEDFTGKSLHYNISDASYKNAVFNNASFVAWQLYTGLCDSFLTSYRCEKYGNFPIEITNSDFSGSTFYKTTLGAYKRKEQTGYYINKTKVTDYDFSRTSFTGNWTLDGHFLIDATNTDFTESSFTNYVMEIDTTTNIYTGNTFNNSTVKLLKGDLERAVLDGSSLFAEQQGSTLKDITLNDSTLYLDKPVTLNNIVLNSSALVVNTDDVDLTGITINSLTSLELSRDIDLSGWDLSNTEVFFNAWKLDDPYVFFYNGYASGRFEETNFKGSSITASIADTDTIENVPPNTPRYLPTYVFHSNFSKSYFSDATFNKDSIHLSYYEGGDVVSYASFYDCDFTAANFANADLSGAEFQFSTMNYANFTGAEKPETSKMITSYYGNSWWFNGDRCLPGSIGTCLPVPDALNTGLTYEEYMNGKSDLDKAAENVKKEAKDLIDEGIGFVKDIGSGASDAAKYLFGW
;
A
#
# COMPACT_ATOMS: atom_id res chain seq x y z
N MET A 1 12.72 35.59 26.62
CA MET A 1 13.26 36.91 26.21
C MET A 1 13.84 36.87 24.80
N PHE A 2 14.79 35.97 24.48
CA PHE A 2 15.34 35.83 23.12
C PHE A 2 14.27 35.48 22.07
N ARG A 3 13.35 34.54 22.35
CA ARG A 3 12.23 34.20 21.45
C ARG A 3 11.23 35.35 21.20
N LEU A 4 10.95 36.18 22.22
CA LEU A 4 10.10 37.36 22.07
C LEU A 4 10.77 38.42 21.17
N ILE A 5 12.11 38.53 21.24
CA ILE A 5 12.90 39.40 20.37
C ILE A 5 12.90 38.87 18.93
N THR A 6 12.94 37.55 18.72
CA THR A 6 12.83 36.94 17.37
C THR A 6 11.45 37.15 16.76
N ILE A 7 10.37 37.05 17.54
CA ILE A 7 9.00 37.32 17.07
C ILE A 7 8.81 38.80 16.72
N ILE A 8 9.31 39.72 17.57
CA ILE A 8 9.29 41.16 17.26
C ILE A 8 10.11 41.44 15.99
N LEU A 9 11.27 40.78 15.81
CA LEU A 9 12.07 40.88 14.58
C LEU A 9 11.38 40.28 13.36
N LEU A 10 10.57 39.22 13.50
CA LEU A 10 9.76 38.64 12.42
C LEU A 10 8.65 39.61 11.97
N THR A 11 7.94 40.25 12.92
CA THR A 11 6.99 41.31 12.59
C THR A 11 7.65 42.55 11.97
N ILE A 12 8.85 42.92 12.40
CA ILE A 12 9.60 44.05 11.85
C ILE A 12 10.19 43.72 10.46
N SER A 13 10.55 42.46 10.18
CA SER A 13 11.09 42.05 8.87
C SER A 13 10.01 41.90 7.81
N ILE A 14 8.79 41.49 8.17
CA ILE A 14 7.63 41.52 7.26
C ILE A 14 7.28 42.98 6.89
N ALA A 15 7.42 43.93 7.82
CA ALA A 15 7.24 45.36 7.54
C ALA A 15 8.45 46.00 6.82
N GLY A 16 9.67 45.47 7.00
CA GLY A 16 10.93 46.08 6.56
C GLY A 16 11.43 45.66 5.18
N CYS A 17 10.94 44.55 4.61
CA CYS A 17 11.35 44.08 3.28
C CYS A 17 10.49 44.60 2.11
N MET A 18 9.50 45.45 2.36
CA MET A 18 8.75 46.13 1.30
C MET A 18 9.37 47.50 1.01
N GLY A 19 10.17 47.54 -0.05
CA GLY A 19 10.91 48.71 -0.49
C GLY A 19 10.03 49.96 -0.65
N THR A 20 10.51 51.05 -0.10
CA THR A 20 10.06 52.42 -0.37
C THR A 20 10.39 52.79 -1.82
N SER A 21 9.61 52.30 -2.78
CA SER A 21 9.48 52.96 -4.06
C SER A 21 8.39 54.02 -3.92
N ASP A 22 8.79 55.30 -3.92
CA ASP A 22 7.93 56.48 -4.01
C ASP A 22 7.16 56.51 -5.35
N GLU A 23 6.29 55.53 -5.58
CA GLU A 23 5.23 55.65 -6.56
C GLU A 23 4.00 56.23 -5.86
N THR A 24 3.49 57.31 -6.44
CA THR A 24 2.33 58.06 -6.00
C THR A 24 1.12 57.12 -5.87
N SER A 25 0.93 56.66 -4.64
CA SER A 25 0.02 55.57 -4.27
C SER A 25 -1.43 55.90 -4.63
N ALA A 26 -1.94 55.27 -5.68
CA ALA A 26 -3.36 54.95 -5.75
C ALA A 26 -3.67 54.17 -4.47
N ARG A 27 -4.37 54.80 -3.52
CA ARG A 27 -4.77 54.22 -2.24
C ARG A 27 -5.48 52.90 -2.57
N SER A 28 -4.80 51.76 -2.41
CA SER A 28 -5.38 50.46 -2.68
C SER A 28 -6.64 50.35 -1.82
N LYS A 29 -7.76 49.99 -2.45
CA LYS A 29 -9.00 49.78 -1.71
C LYS A 29 -8.73 48.74 -0.63
N PRO A 30 -9.20 48.93 0.62
CA PRO A 30 -9.07 47.94 1.67
C PRO A 30 -9.54 46.58 1.14
N GLN A 31 -8.67 45.57 1.23
CA GLN A 31 -9.00 44.21 0.82
C GLN A 31 -9.86 43.58 1.91
N SER A 32 -10.90 42.85 1.52
CA SER A 32 -11.68 42.03 2.45
C SER A 32 -11.22 40.57 2.36
N PRO A 33 -10.86 39.92 3.48
CA PRO A 33 -10.62 38.48 3.50
C PRO A 33 -11.90 37.66 3.59
N SER A 34 -13.09 38.30 3.60
CA SER A 34 -14.36 37.59 3.68
C SER A 34 -14.50 36.58 2.55
N GLY A 35 -14.74 35.32 2.90
CA GLY A 35 -14.74 34.24 1.95
C GLY A 35 -14.76 32.86 2.59
N ILE A 36 -14.96 31.86 1.74
CA ILE A 36 -14.61 30.48 2.02
C ILE A 36 -13.27 30.24 1.32
N TRP A 37 -12.36 29.57 2.01
CA TRP A 37 -10.98 29.41 1.60
C TRP A 37 -10.56 27.96 1.77
N ILE A 38 -9.86 27.41 0.78
CA ILE A 38 -9.36 26.04 0.79
C ILE A 38 -7.89 26.07 0.39
N GLY A 39 -7.05 25.32 1.09
CA GLY A 39 -5.65 25.20 0.74
C GLY A 39 -4.92 24.35 1.76
N THR A 40 -3.75 24.82 2.17
CA THR A 40 -2.86 24.05 3.04
C THR A 40 -2.30 24.88 4.18
N GLN A 41 -1.98 24.19 5.28
CA GLN A 41 -1.09 24.67 6.33
C GLN A 41 0.17 23.79 6.34
N TYR A 42 1.34 24.39 6.36
CA TYR A 42 2.62 23.71 6.46
C TYR A 42 3.22 23.98 7.83
N ILE A 43 3.43 22.95 8.65
CA ILE A 43 4.12 23.07 9.94
C ILE A 43 5.62 22.81 9.73
N LEU A 44 6.47 23.75 10.16
CA LEU A 44 7.92 23.61 10.06
C LEU A 44 8.41 22.37 10.82
N ASN A 45 9.18 21.54 10.13
CA ASN A 45 9.69 20.24 10.61
C ASN A 45 8.63 19.16 10.78
N ASP A 46 7.44 19.36 10.21
CA ASP A 46 6.35 18.40 10.19
C ASP A 46 5.75 18.35 8.77
N SER A 47 4.45 18.07 8.64
CA SER A 47 3.78 17.79 7.37
C SER A 47 3.04 19.02 6.80
N VAL A 48 2.57 18.87 5.56
CA VAL A 48 1.58 19.76 4.94
C VAL A 48 0.22 19.14 5.19
N TYR A 49 -0.71 19.93 5.70
CA TYR A 49 -2.06 19.50 6.03
C TYR A 49 -3.07 20.32 5.23
N ASP A 50 -4.21 19.71 4.92
CA ASP A 50 -5.34 20.43 4.33
C ASP A 50 -5.83 21.56 5.25
N MET A 51 -6.45 22.59 4.69
CA MET A 51 -7.05 23.66 5.51
C MET A 51 -8.28 24.20 4.81
N LYS A 52 -9.42 24.11 5.50
CA LYS A 52 -10.73 24.63 5.05
C LYS A 52 -11.16 25.71 6.04
N SER A 53 -11.41 26.92 5.57
CA SER A 53 -11.65 28.09 6.42
C SER A 53 -12.80 28.95 5.94
N ILE A 54 -13.59 29.46 6.87
CA ILE A 54 -14.60 30.50 6.67
C ILE A 54 -14.09 31.75 7.40
N ILE A 55 -13.93 32.84 6.66
CA ILE A 55 -13.50 34.13 7.20
C ILE A 55 -14.61 35.13 6.96
N TYR A 56 -15.09 35.80 8.03
CA TYR A 56 -16.15 36.79 7.93
C TYR A 56 -16.21 37.71 9.15
N ASP A 57 -16.42 39.00 8.91
CA ASP A 57 -16.64 40.04 9.94
C ASP A 57 -15.69 39.93 11.15
N GLY A 58 -14.38 39.88 10.87
CA GLY A 58 -13.37 39.82 11.92
C GLY A 58 -13.23 38.45 12.60
N ARG A 59 -13.91 37.40 12.09
CA ARG A 59 -13.81 36.02 12.57
C ARG A 59 -13.14 35.12 11.54
N ILE A 60 -12.36 34.16 12.02
CA ILE A 60 -11.80 33.06 11.24
C ILE A 60 -12.17 31.76 11.94
N ILE A 61 -12.70 30.80 11.21
CA ILE A 61 -13.03 29.47 11.73
C ILE A 61 -12.80 28.42 10.66
N GLY A 62 -12.35 27.24 11.04
CA GLY A 62 -12.07 26.20 10.07
C GLY A 62 -11.57 24.92 10.69
N MET A 63 -11.13 24.02 9.82
CA MET A 63 -10.61 22.71 10.20
C MET A 63 -9.54 22.22 9.22
N SER A 64 -8.74 21.29 9.71
CA SER A 64 -7.89 20.38 8.95
C SER A 64 -8.18 18.98 9.47
N GLU A 65 -8.74 18.14 8.59
CA GLU A 65 -9.04 16.75 8.94
C GLU A 65 -7.74 15.95 9.04
N ASP A 66 -6.77 16.24 8.16
CA ASP A 66 -5.48 15.57 8.12
C ASP A 66 -4.65 15.87 9.37
N ALA A 67 -4.68 17.11 9.87
CA ALA A 67 -4.01 17.48 11.11
C ALA A 67 -4.81 17.11 12.36
N GLY A 68 -6.08 16.71 12.22
CA GLY A 68 -6.96 16.47 13.36
C GLY A 68 -7.21 17.72 14.21
N VAL A 69 -7.25 18.90 13.59
CA VAL A 69 -7.43 20.17 14.31
C VAL A 69 -8.59 20.98 13.76
N MET A 70 -9.32 21.62 14.65
CA MET A 70 -10.16 22.76 14.31
C MET A 70 -9.52 24.04 14.81
N PHE A 71 -9.86 25.17 14.20
CA PHE A 71 -9.39 26.47 14.67
C PHE A 71 -10.51 27.50 14.63
N ALA A 72 -10.48 28.41 15.60
CA ALA A 72 -11.40 29.54 15.68
C ALA A 72 -10.69 30.74 16.28
N GLY A 73 -11.06 31.92 15.81
CA GLY A 73 -10.37 33.13 16.20
C GLY A 73 -11.02 34.41 15.71
N THR A 74 -10.42 35.51 16.15
CA THR A 74 -10.73 36.86 15.68
C THR A 74 -9.48 37.49 15.07
N TYR A 75 -9.66 38.28 14.01
CA TYR A 75 -8.58 38.94 13.30
C TYR A 75 -8.82 40.44 13.13
N GLU A 76 -7.74 41.18 12.88
CA GLU A 76 -7.78 42.58 12.46
C GLU A 76 -7.03 42.74 11.14
N MET A 77 -7.56 43.58 10.24
CA MET A 77 -6.84 43.97 9.01
C MET A 77 -5.88 45.12 9.31
N LYS A 78 -4.56 44.86 9.24
CA LYS A 78 -3.51 45.89 9.27
C LYS A 78 -3.18 46.34 7.85
N GLU A 79 -3.02 47.65 7.69
CA GLU A 79 -2.66 48.31 6.41
C GLU A 79 -3.57 47.94 5.22
N GLY A 80 -4.80 47.49 5.50
CA GLY A 80 -5.78 47.11 4.48
C GLY A 80 -5.47 45.84 3.70
N ARG A 81 -4.44 45.06 4.07
CA ARG A 81 -4.03 43.84 3.36
C ARG A 81 -3.48 42.71 4.24
N PHE A 82 -3.16 42.97 5.50
CA PHE A 82 -2.60 41.96 6.40
C PHE A 82 -3.63 41.54 7.44
N LEU A 83 -4.01 40.26 7.43
CA LEU A 83 -4.79 39.63 8.48
C LEU A 83 -3.85 39.32 9.66
N VAL A 84 -4.16 39.85 10.85
CA VAL A 84 -3.36 39.63 12.06
C VAL A 84 -4.22 39.13 13.20
N SER A 85 -3.72 38.09 13.88
CA SER A 85 -4.17 37.62 15.19
C SER A 85 -2.96 37.49 16.11
N ASP A 86 -3.03 38.06 17.32
CA ASP A 86 -1.87 38.25 18.21
C ASP A 86 -1.60 37.10 19.20
N GLY A 87 -2.49 36.11 19.26
CA GLY A 87 -2.35 34.92 20.09
C GLY A 87 -2.33 35.14 21.59
N GLN A 88 -2.85 36.26 22.10
CA GLN A 88 -3.01 36.45 23.54
C GLN A 88 -4.39 35.96 24.01
N PRO A 89 -4.49 35.19 25.12
CA PRO A 89 -5.76 34.62 25.61
C PRO A 89 -6.90 35.62 25.82
N ASN A 90 -6.57 36.90 26.03
CA ASN A 90 -7.51 37.99 26.34
C ASN A 90 -7.45 39.14 25.32
N SER A 91 -6.91 38.93 24.13
CA SER A 91 -6.88 39.96 23.09
C SER A 91 -8.20 40.08 22.34
N SER A 92 -8.42 41.23 21.71
CA SER A 92 -9.46 41.42 20.70
C SER A 92 -9.24 40.56 19.46
N THR A 93 -8.01 40.10 19.21
CA THR A 93 -7.67 39.17 18.13
C THR A 93 -7.09 37.88 18.71
N THR A 94 -7.68 36.73 18.40
CA THR A 94 -7.24 35.43 18.94
C THR A 94 -7.20 34.39 17.84
N TYR A 95 -6.39 33.35 17.98
CA TYR A 95 -6.42 32.18 17.09
C TYR A 95 -6.18 30.96 17.97
N LYS A 96 -7.22 30.16 18.16
CA LYS A 96 -7.21 28.99 19.03
C LYS A 96 -7.29 27.73 18.20
N LEU A 97 -6.57 26.71 18.63
CA LEU A 97 -6.56 25.37 18.04
C LEU A 97 -7.23 24.41 19.01
N TYR A 98 -8.11 23.59 18.44
CA TYR A 98 -8.94 22.62 19.14
C TYR A 98 -8.65 21.23 18.58
N ASP A 99 -8.57 20.23 19.45
CA ASP A 99 -8.23 18.86 19.08
C ASP A 99 -9.50 18.12 18.63
N LEU A 100 -9.55 17.74 17.35
CA LEU A 100 -10.72 17.06 16.76
C LEU A 100 -10.99 15.69 17.41
N TYR A 101 -9.95 15.05 17.96
CA TYR A 101 -10.02 13.68 18.50
C TYR A 101 -10.05 13.64 20.03
N ASN A 102 -9.60 14.69 20.71
CA ASN A 102 -9.57 14.77 22.16
C ASN A 102 -10.64 15.74 22.72
N ASN A 103 -11.91 15.37 22.52
CA ASN A 103 -13.05 16.10 23.05
C ASN A 103 -13.11 17.58 22.60
N ASN A 104 -12.61 17.96 21.43
CA ASN A 104 -12.73 19.33 20.89
C ASN A 104 -12.25 20.45 21.82
N ASN A 105 -11.37 20.16 22.78
CA ASN A 105 -10.88 21.12 23.75
C ASN A 105 -9.78 22.00 23.13
N VAL A 106 -9.68 23.25 23.57
CA VAL A 106 -8.53 24.10 23.22
C VAL A 106 -7.25 23.45 23.73
N PHE A 107 -6.29 23.20 22.85
CA PHE A 107 -4.96 22.71 23.23
C PHE A 107 -3.85 23.72 22.97
N ALA A 108 -4.08 24.70 22.09
CA ALA A 108 -3.09 25.73 21.79
C ALA A 108 -3.73 27.08 21.41
N ILE A 109 -3.00 28.14 21.68
CA ILE A 109 -3.30 29.52 21.25
C ILE A 109 -2.12 30.01 20.42
N GLY A 110 -2.43 30.54 19.23
CA GLY A 110 -1.43 31.02 18.29
C GLY A 110 -1.68 32.39 17.73
N MET A 111 -0.68 32.89 17.03
CA MET A 111 -0.72 34.09 16.22
C MET A 111 -0.72 33.69 14.74
N VAL A 112 -1.43 34.45 13.93
CA VAL A 112 -1.47 34.29 12.47
C VAL A 112 -1.21 35.66 11.84
N GLY A 113 -0.28 35.72 10.90
CA GLY A 113 -0.02 36.90 10.08
C GLY A 113 -0.05 36.51 8.61
N ALA A 114 -1.01 37.03 7.85
CA ALA A 114 -1.18 36.65 6.44
C ALA A 114 -1.48 37.84 5.52
N ASN A 115 -0.90 37.83 4.33
CA ASN A 115 -1.22 38.75 3.26
C ASN A 115 -2.48 38.26 2.52
N VAL A 116 -3.43 39.17 2.32
CA VAL A 116 -4.72 38.91 1.70
C VAL A 116 -4.73 39.53 0.31
N ASP A 117 -4.80 38.69 -0.71
CA ASP A 117 -5.17 39.06 -2.07
C ASP A 117 -6.65 38.72 -2.28
N GLN A 118 -7.51 39.76 -2.27
CA GLN A 118 -8.96 39.59 -2.20
C GLN A 118 -9.46 38.72 -3.35
N ARG A 119 -10.25 37.69 -3.01
CA ARG A 119 -10.81 36.72 -3.97
C ARG A 119 -9.78 35.93 -4.78
N ASN A 120 -8.53 35.89 -4.32
CA ASN A 120 -7.48 35.12 -4.96
C ASN A 120 -6.80 34.20 -3.95
N ARG A 121 -6.03 34.77 -3.01
CA ARG A 121 -5.14 33.99 -2.15
C ARG A 121 -4.90 34.65 -0.80
N ILE A 122 -4.84 33.84 0.26
CA ILE A 122 -4.32 34.24 1.57
C ILE A 122 -3.03 33.46 1.79
N LYS A 123 -1.90 34.15 1.95
CA LYS A 123 -0.62 33.52 2.25
C LYS A 123 0.04 34.16 3.47
N GLY A 124 0.45 33.35 4.44
CA GLY A 124 0.97 33.85 5.69
C GLY A 124 1.76 32.83 6.49
N SER A 125 2.04 33.19 7.73
CA SER A 125 2.69 32.33 8.71
C SER A 125 1.91 32.31 10.02
N PHE A 126 2.08 31.24 10.78
CA PHE A 126 1.53 31.12 12.13
C PHE A 126 2.57 30.60 13.11
N LEU A 127 2.31 30.85 14.40
CA LEU A 127 3.08 30.33 15.52
C LEU A 127 2.13 30.14 16.71
N ASN A 128 2.23 29.03 17.44
CA ASN A 128 1.42 28.80 18.64
C ASN A 128 2.24 28.44 19.89
N ASP A 129 1.57 28.42 21.04
CA ASP A 129 2.15 28.09 22.35
C ASP A 129 2.47 26.60 22.54
N ALA A 130 1.94 25.73 21.68
CA ALA A 130 2.42 24.35 21.50
C ALA A 130 3.77 24.26 20.75
N ASN A 131 4.38 25.40 20.41
CA ASN A 131 5.63 25.52 19.63
C ASN A 131 5.52 24.98 18.19
N GLN A 132 4.33 24.99 17.60
CA GLN A 132 4.17 24.78 16.16
C GLN A 132 4.30 26.13 15.46
N GLU A 133 5.14 26.20 14.44
CA GLU A 133 5.30 27.34 13.54
C GLU A 133 5.17 26.86 12.10
N GLY A 134 4.69 27.71 11.20
CA GLY A 134 4.35 27.25 9.86
C GLY A 134 3.93 28.33 8.88
N GLU A 135 3.58 27.91 7.66
CA GLU A 135 2.96 28.73 6.61
C GLU A 135 1.50 28.32 6.39
N ILE A 136 0.65 29.28 6.03
CA ILE A 136 -0.68 29.03 5.48
C ILE A 136 -0.76 29.53 4.04
N ASP A 137 -1.43 28.76 3.20
CA ASP A 137 -1.60 29.06 1.79
C ASP A 137 -2.98 28.63 1.32
N LEU A 138 -3.89 29.59 1.23
CA LEU A 138 -5.31 29.36 0.96
C LEU A 138 -5.74 30.02 -0.34
N SER A 139 -6.48 29.29 -1.15
CA SER A 139 -7.14 29.79 -2.35
C SER A 139 -8.61 30.11 -2.09
N TYR A 140 -9.08 31.20 -2.68
CA TYR A 140 -10.48 31.60 -2.61
C TYR A 140 -11.36 30.59 -3.34
N THR A 141 -12.55 30.29 -2.81
CA THR A 141 -13.56 29.49 -3.53
C THR A 141 -14.79 30.30 -3.90
N GLU A 142 -15.28 30.06 -5.13
CA GLU A 142 -16.55 30.62 -5.62
C GLU A 142 -17.76 30.13 -4.83
N LEU A 143 -17.61 29.10 -3.98
CA LEU A 143 -18.65 28.67 -3.05
C LEU A 143 -19.18 29.82 -2.20
N TYR A 144 -18.35 30.80 -1.83
CA TYR A 144 -18.79 31.95 -1.05
C TYR A 144 -19.78 32.85 -1.80
N GLU A 145 -19.70 32.88 -3.13
CA GLU A 145 -20.58 33.68 -3.99
C GLU A 145 -21.95 33.01 -4.22
N LYS A 146 -22.16 31.78 -3.73
CA LYS A 146 -23.45 31.10 -3.81
C LYS A 146 -24.45 31.74 -2.85
N THR A 147 -25.65 32.04 -3.34
CA THR A 147 -26.71 32.62 -2.51
C THR A 147 -27.37 31.52 -1.68
N VAL A 148 -27.39 31.71 -0.35
CA VAL A 148 -28.13 30.85 0.59
C VAL A 148 -28.99 31.70 1.52
N SER A 149 -29.91 31.04 2.21
CA SER A 149 -30.89 31.59 3.13
C SER A 149 -31.17 30.58 4.25
N VAL A 150 -31.79 31.04 5.34
CA VAL A 150 -32.23 30.15 6.45
C VAL A 150 -33.19 29.07 5.95
N ALA A 151 -34.01 29.37 4.93
CA ALA A 151 -34.92 28.40 4.32
C ALA A 151 -34.18 27.19 3.72
N ASP A 152 -32.91 27.36 3.30
CA ASP A 152 -32.11 26.26 2.74
C ASP A 152 -31.63 25.26 3.80
N ILE A 153 -31.71 25.60 5.10
CA ILE A 153 -31.31 24.74 6.23
C ILE A 153 -32.47 24.45 7.19
N GLN A 154 -33.67 24.93 6.87
CA GLN A 154 -34.88 24.72 7.64
C GLN A 154 -35.28 23.24 7.60
N GLY A 155 -35.62 22.65 8.73
CA GLY A 155 -36.01 21.24 8.79
C GLY A 155 -35.83 20.59 10.15
N ASN A 156 -36.10 19.28 10.20
CA ASN A 156 -35.76 18.43 11.33
C ASN A 156 -34.61 17.51 10.89
N TRP A 157 -33.49 17.59 11.58
CA TRP A 157 -32.25 16.93 11.21
C TRP A 157 -31.83 15.96 12.30
N SER A 158 -31.65 14.70 11.93
CA SER A 158 -31.28 13.64 12.88
C SER A 158 -30.10 12.83 12.33
N THR A 159 -29.05 12.74 13.12
CA THR A 159 -27.88 11.86 12.91
C THR A 159 -27.54 11.15 14.21
N SER A 160 -26.43 10.42 14.27
CA SER A 160 -25.95 9.84 15.53
C SER A 160 -25.55 10.88 16.58
N ARG A 161 -25.27 12.13 16.17
CA ARG A 161 -24.81 13.22 17.06
C ARG A 161 -25.84 14.32 17.26
N ILE A 162 -26.74 14.54 16.31
CA ILE A 162 -27.76 15.61 16.39
C ILE A 162 -29.17 15.06 16.30
N ASP A 163 -30.07 15.72 17.00
CA ASP A 163 -31.51 15.62 16.80
C ASP A 163 -32.09 17.02 17.01
N ILE A 164 -32.09 17.83 15.94
CA ILE A 164 -32.40 19.26 15.99
C ILE A 164 -33.51 19.65 15.02
N SER A 165 -34.23 20.71 15.34
CA SER A 165 -35.14 21.43 14.46
C SER A 165 -34.64 22.84 14.21
N ILE A 166 -34.66 23.28 12.95
CA ILE A 166 -34.40 24.67 12.55
C ILE A 166 -35.69 25.21 11.93
N ASP A 167 -36.27 26.25 12.53
CA ASP A 167 -37.51 26.86 12.05
C ASP A 167 -37.29 27.94 10.97
N GLU A 168 -38.37 28.57 10.52
CA GLU A 168 -38.34 29.58 9.45
C GLU A 168 -37.61 30.88 9.84
N ASP A 169 -37.53 31.18 11.13
CA ASP A 169 -36.79 32.32 11.69
C ASP A 169 -35.33 31.95 11.99
N GLY A 170 -34.96 30.68 11.78
CA GLY A 170 -33.63 30.14 12.01
C GLY A 170 -33.39 29.71 13.45
N ILE A 171 -34.43 29.59 14.28
CA ILE A 171 -34.30 29.14 15.65
C ILE A 171 -33.93 27.65 15.66
N ILE A 172 -32.84 27.33 16.34
CA ILE A 172 -32.31 25.98 16.52
C ILE A 172 -32.76 25.46 17.87
N ALA A 173 -33.40 24.28 17.92
CA ALA A 173 -33.76 23.61 19.17
C ALA A 173 -33.54 22.09 19.04
N GLY A 174 -33.16 21.38 20.11
CA GLY A 174 -33.06 19.92 20.11
C GLY A 174 -31.94 19.37 20.97
N THR A 175 -31.19 18.39 20.45
CA THR A 175 -30.00 17.83 21.11
C THR A 175 -28.76 17.73 20.21
N LEU A 176 -27.56 17.92 20.81
CA LEU A 176 -26.24 17.69 20.22
C LEU A 176 -25.37 16.91 21.22
N ASP A 177 -24.93 15.71 20.88
CA ASP A 177 -24.13 14.81 21.74
C ASP A 177 -24.75 14.62 23.15
N ASN A 178 -26.08 14.52 23.22
CA ASN A 178 -26.90 14.46 24.45
C ASN A 178 -26.96 15.77 25.27
N CYS A 179 -26.39 16.88 24.79
CA CYS A 179 -26.66 18.21 25.32
C CYS A 179 -27.96 18.75 24.73
N ALA A 180 -28.79 19.40 25.54
CA ALA A 180 -29.89 20.22 25.01
C ALA A 180 -29.29 21.44 24.30
N ILE A 181 -29.70 21.70 23.06
CA ILE A 181 -29.25 22.83 22.23
C ILE A 181 -30.41 23.79 21.97
N ASP A 182 -30.16 25.08 22.15
CA ASP A 182 -31.06 26.20 21.86
C ASP A 182 -30.27 27.35 21.22
N GLY A 183 -30.74 27.95 20.13
CA GLY A 183 -29.96 28.97 19.43
C GLY A 183 -30.62 29.53 18.17
N GLU A 184 -29.82 30.16 17.33
CA GLU A 184 -30.24 30.77 16.07
C GLU A 184 -29.17 30.60 14.98
N ALA A 185 -29.64 30.45 13.74
CA ALA A 185 -28.89 30.58 12.51
C ALA A 185 -29.41 31.78 11.71
N SER A 186 -28.51 32.62 11.22
CA SER A 186 -28.88 33.75 10.35
C SER A 186 -27.91 33.88 9.18
N THR A 187 -28.31 34.52 8.09
CA THR A 187 -27.42 34.84 6.96
C THR A 187 -26.92 36.28 7.09
N PRO A 188 -25.71 36.52 7.62
CA PRO A 188 -25.24 37.87 7.94
C PRO A 188 -24.97 38.73 6.69
N GLU A 189 -24.74 38.10 5.53
CA GLU A 189 -24.64 38.78 4.24
C GLU A 189 -25.59 38.13 3.23
N GLN A 190 -26.60 38.87 2.78
CA GLN A 190 -27.53 38.39 1.76
C GLN A 190 -26.77 38.08 0.46
N GLY A 191 -27.04 36.92 -0.13
CA GLY A 191 -26.41 36.52 -1.39
C GLY A 191 -25.06 35.80 -1.22
N ARG A 192 -24.61 35.56 0.01
CA ARG A 192 -23.38 34.81 0.31
C ARG A 192 -23.66 33.50 1.00
N ASN A 193 -22.81 32.51 0.75
CA ASN A 193 -22.90 31.17 1.34
C ASN A 193 -22.27 31.15 2.73
N ILE A 194 -22.89 31.88 3.65
CA ILE A 194 -22.43 31.96 5.02
C ILE A 194 -23.59 32.13 5.97
N PHE A 195 -23.49 31.42 7.09
CA PHE A 195 -24.41 31.49 8.21
C PHE A 195 -23.66 31.94 9.45
N ALA A 196 -24.24 32.85 10.23
CA ALA A 196 -23.83 33.12 11.60
C ALA A 196 -24.63 32.20 12.52
N ILE A 197 -23.93 31.44 13.36
CA ILE A 197 -24.53 30.44 14.24
C ILE A 197 -24.24 30.83 15.69
N ASN A 198 -25.29 31.00 16.50
CA ASN A 198 -25.21 31.26 17.94
C ASN A 198 -26.03 30.20 18.66
N ILE A 199 -25.41 29.37 19.49
CA ILE A 199 -26.10 28.27 20.19
C ILE A 199 -25.71 28.24 21.67
N THR A 200 -26.61 27.73 22.50
CA THR A 200 -26.39 27.44 23.91
C THR A 200 -26.58 25.95 24.12
N LEU A 201 -25.53 25.29 24.63
CA LEU A 201 -25.63 23.92 25.11
C LEU A 201 -25.96 23.92 26.60
N SER A 202 -26.86 23.04 27.01
CA SER A 202 -27.29 22.87 28.40
C SER A 202 -27.48 21.38 28.73
N GLU A 203 -27.67 21.09 30.01
CA GLU A 203 -27.93 19.72 30.51
C GLU A 203 -26.81 18.69 30.25
N CYS A 204 -25.56 19.14 30.03
CA CYS A 204 -24.41 18.27 29.81
C CYS A 204 -23.10 18.86 30.38
N SER A 205 -21.99 18.11 30.29
CA SER A 205 -20.67 18.57 30.73
C SER A 205 -20.10 19.72 29.89
N ASN A 206 -20.60 19.90 28.67
CA ASN A 206 -20.10 20.86 27.69
C ASN A 206 -21.03 22.08 27.58
N ALA A 207 -21.84 22.34 28.60
CA ALA A 207 -22.79 23.44 28.62
C ALA A 207 -22.08 24.80 28.48
N GLY A 208 -22.67 25.69 27.69
CA GLY A 208 -22.08 27.01 27.41
C GLY A 208 -22.68 27.68 26.19
N PHE A 209 -22.36 28.96 26.01
CA PHE A 209 -22.71 29.71 24.81
C PHE A 209 -21.59 29.58 23.78
N TYR A 210 -21.93 29.17 22.57
CA TYR A 210 -21.02 28.99 21.44
C TYR A 210 -21.46 29.89 20.29
N ASN A 211 -20.49 30.47 19.61
CA ASN A 211 -20.73 31.24 18.39
C ASN A 211 -19.78 30.81 17.28
N GLY A 212 -20.20 30.96 16.03
CA GLY A 212 -19.35 30.65 14.90
C GLY A 212 -20.01 30.86 13.56
N LEU A 213 -19.56 30.11 12.56
CA LEU A 213 -19.98 30.28 11.17
C LEU A 213 -20.35 28.91 10.57
N GLY A 214 -21.30 28.93 9.64
CA GLY A 214 -21.68 27.78 8.85
C GLY A 214 -21.68 28.08 7.36
N THR A 215 -21.70 27.02 6.55
CA THR A 215 -21.76 27.11 5.09
C THR A 215 -22.40 25.84 4.51
N ILE A 216 -22.92 25.94 3.29
CA ILE A 216 -23.38 24.78 2.52
C ILE A 216 -22.25 24.36 1.56
N ILE A 217 -21.93 23.08 1.53
CA ILE A 217 -20.97 22.49 0.60
C ILE A 217 -21.68 21.47 -0.30
N GLN A 218 -21.06 21.15 -1.44
CA GLN A 218 -21.51 20.10 -2.34
C GLN A 218 -20.38 19.09 -2.53
N ASP A 219 -20.68 17.80 -2.39
CA ASP A 219 -19.72 16.73 -2.65
C ASP A 219 -19.68 16.32 -4.13
N ASN A 220 -18.83 15.35 -4.44
CA ASN A 220 -18.67 14.83 -5.81
C ASN A 220 -19.91 14.07 -6.33
N SER A 221 -20.79 13.60 -5.44
CA SER A 221 -22.06 12.95 -5.79
C SER A 221 -23.18 13.96 -6.07
N ALA A 222 -22.87 15.25 -5.91
CA ALA A 222 -23.79 16.38 -5.95
C ALA A 222 -24.72 16.47 -4.74
N SER A 223 -24.55 15.64 -3.69
CA SER A 223 -25.22 15.85 -2.41
C SER A 223 -24.74 17.13 -1.76
N THR A 224 -25.65 17.86 -1.13
CA THR A 224 -25.36 19.12 -0.43
C THR A 224 -25.44 18.94 1.07
N TYR A 225 -24.46 19.48 1.78
CA TYR A 225 -24.36 19.37 3.24
C TYR A 225 -24.25 20.76 3.85
N PHE A 226 -24.99 20.98 4.93
CA PHE A 226 -24.71 22.10 5.82
C PHE A 226 -23.66 21.70 6.84
N ILE A 227 -22.66 22.56 7.05
CA ILE A 227 -21.65 22.39 8.10
C ILE A 227 -21.58 23.68 8.90
N ALA A 228 -21.72 23.56 10.22
CA ALA A 228 -21.53 24.63 11.18
C ALA A 228 -20.36 24.33 12.11
N LEU A 229 -19.53 25.34 12.32
CA LEU A 229 -18.47 25.35 13.31
C LEU A 229 -18.76 26.45 14.32
N THR A 230 -18.76 26.11 15.60
CA THR A 230 -19.05 27.03 16.70
C THR A 230 -18.04 26.86 17.81
N SER A 231 -17.66 27.91 18.51
CA SER A 231 -16.66 27.84 19.58
C SER A 231 -17.01 28.75 20.75
N ASN A 232 -16.45 28.42 21.91
CA ASN A 232 -16.43 29.30 23.07
C ASN A 232 -14.98 29.49 23.54
N SER A 233 -14.77 29.90 24.80
CA SER A 233 -13.41 30.12 25.31
C SER A 233 -12.58 28.84 25.48
N GLU A 234 -13.21 27.68 25.65
CA GLU A 234 -12.61 26.43 26.10
C GLU A 234 -12.75 25.28 25.10
N ARG A 235 -13.76 25.34 24.22
CA ARG A 235 -14.17 24.22 23.37
C ARG A 235 -14.76 24.69 22.05
N MET A 236 -14.64 23.83 21.05
CA MET A 236 -15.29 23.98 19.74
C MET A 236 -16.30 22.86 19.53
N GLU A 237 -17.42 23.17 18.90
CA GLU A 237 -18.43 22.20 18.50
C GLU A 237 -18.68 22.32 17.01
N ASN A 238 -18.90 21.18 16.39
CA ASN A 238 -19.28 21.08 15.00
C ASN A 238 -20.55 20.24 14.88
N PHE A 239 -21.39 20.61 13.92
CA PHE A 239 -22.49 19.78 13.48
C PHE A 239 -22.76 20.02 12.01
N GLY A 240 -23.30 19.02 11.35
CA GLY A 240 -23.67 19.08 9.94
C GLY A 240 -24.66 17.99 9.58
N PHE A 241 -25.35 18.20 8.47
CA PHE A 241 -26.38 17.29 7.95
C PHE A 241 -26.49 17.44 6.44
N GLU A 242 -26.90 16.36 5.78
CA GLU A 242 -27.27 16.39 4.36
C GLU A 242 -28.62 17.11 4.22
N LEU A 243 -28.73 17.98 3.22
CA LEU A 243 -29.95 18.72 2.93
C LEU A 243 -30.89 17.89 2.06
N ASP A 244 -32.18 17.87 2.42
CA ASP A 244 -33.22 17.19 1.64
C ASP A 244 -33.36 17.77 0.22
N GLU A 245 -33.15 19.08 0.08
CA GLU A 245 -33.23 19.79 -1.19
C GLU A 245 -31.94 20.58 -1.46
N MET A 246 -31.43 20.48 -2.68
CA MET A 246 -30.28 21.27 -3.12
C MET A 246 -30.69 22.74 -3.28
N PRO A 247 -29.99 23.70 -2.63
CA PRO A 247 -30.31 25.11 -2.81
C PRO A 247 -30.17 25.52 -4.28
N THR A 248 -31.05 26.38 -4.75
CA THR A 248 -31.11 26.78 -6.18
C THR A 248 -29.81 27.42 -6.72
N SER A 249 -28.96 27.98 -5.86
CA SER A 249 -27.65 28.50 -6.27
C SER A 249 -26.61 27.38 -6.49
N PHE A 250 -26.85 26.20 -5.93
CA PHE A 250 -26.02 24.99 -6.05
C PHE A 250 -26.49 24.07 -7.17
N THR A 251 -27.72 24.22 -7.66
CA THR A 251 -28.09 23.62 -8.96
C THR A 251 -27.20 24.22 -10.04
N GLN A 252 -26.13 23.50 -10.39
CA GLN A 252 -25.41 23.75 -11.64
C GLN A 252 -26.45 23.69 -12.75
N THR A 253 -26.65 24.78 -13.49
CA THR A 253 -27.51 24.73 -14.66
C THR A 253 -26.99 23.62 -15.55
N SER A 254 -27.88 22.84 -16.16
CA SER A 254 -27.48 21.82 -17.13
C SER A 254 -26.57 22.43 -18.21
N GLU A 255 -26.74 23.74 -18.50
CA GLU A 255 -25.86 24.53 -19.36
C GLU A 255 -24.42 24.70 -18.84
N GLN A 256 -24.17 24.88 -17.53
CA GLN A 256 -22.82 24.95 -16.96
C GLN A 256 -22.16 23.58 -16.84
N ARG A 257 -22.94 22.52 -16.56
CA ARG A 257 -22.45 21.15 -16.70
C ARG A 257 -22.07 20.88 -18.14
N THR A 258 -22.87 21.29 -19.12
CA THR A 258 -22.51 21.17 -20.54
C THR A 258 -21.52 22.22 -21.03
N SER A 259 -21.23 23.33 -20.38
CA SER A 259 -20.19 24.26 -20.87
C SER A 259 -18.82 23.86 -20.34
N TYR A 260 -18.73 23.39 -19.10
CA TYR A 260 -17.46 22.86 -18.56
C TYR A 260 -17.16 21.47 -19.12
N SER A 261 -18.20 20.62 -19.25
CA SER A 261 -18.05 19.35 -19.94
C SER A 261 -18.04 19.51 -21.45
N ALA A 262 -18.78 20.41 -22.11
CA ALA A 262 -18.73 20.60 -23.57
C ALA A 262 -17.78 21.69 -24.09
N GLU A 263 -17.02 22.45 -23.30
CA GLU A 263 -15.76 23.01 -23.83
C GLU A 263 -14.66 21.95 -23.77
N MET A 264 -14.67 21.04 -22.78
CA MET A 264 -13.81 19.85 -22.80
C MET A 264 -14.30 18.75 -23.77
N ILE A 265 -15.61 18.69 -24.05
CA ILE A 265 -16.28 17.70 -24.90
C ILE A 265 -16.56 18.25 -26.29
N ASP A 266 -16.79 19.53 -26.58
CA ASP A 266 -16.90 20.00 -27.98
C ASP A 266 -15.53 19.96 -28.67
N ASP A 267 -14.45 20.31 -27.95
CA ASP A 267 -13.09 20.15 -28.47
C ASP A 267 -12.63 18.68 -28.51
N SER A 268 -13.27 17.75 -27.77
CA SER A 268 -13.00 16.30 -27.86
C SER A 268 -14.05 15.49 -28.65
N SER A 269 -15.23 16.03 -28.95
CA SER A 269 -16.33 15.38 -29.69
C SER A 269 -16.35 15.80 -31.16
N GLN A 270 -15.83 16.98 -31.50
CA GLN A 270 -15.37 17.24 -32.88
C GLN A 270 -14.15 16.36 -33.24
N ILE A 271 -13.40 15.91 -32.24
CA ILE A 271 -12.32 14.91 -32.40
C ILE A 271 -12.90 13.48 -32.52
N LEU A 272 -13.95 13.11 -31.77
CA LEU A 272 -14.56 11.76 -31.81
C LEU A 272 -15.60 11.54 -32.93
N SER A 273 -16.05 12.57 -33.65
CA SER A 273 -17.05 12.42 -34.72
C SER A 273 -16.46 12.16 -36.11
N ARG A 274 -15.13 12.10 -36.25
CA ARG A 274 -14.51 11.53 -37.46
C ARG A 274 -14.37 10.03 -37.28
N THR A 275 -15.44 9.31 -37.64
CA THR A 275 -15.37 7.86 -37.89
C THR A 275 -14.24 7.59 -38.87
N LEU A 276 -13.26 6.77 -38.47
CA LEU A 276 -12.35 6.17 -39.43
C LEU A 276 -13.18 5.41 -40.46
N ASP A 277 -12.75 5.41 -41.72
CA ASP A 277 -13.41 4.57 -42.74
C ASP A 277 -13.47 3.14 -42.20
N THR A 278 -14.60 2.47 -42.40
CA THR A 278 -14.79 1.09 -41.93
C THR A 278 -14.73 0.18 -43.13
N HIS A 279 -13.75 -0.72 -43.15
CA HIS A 279 -13.65 -1.78 -44.15
C HIS A 279 -14.45 -2.98 -43.64
N THR A 280 -15.43 -3.42 -44.42
CA THR A 280 -16.36 -4.52 -44.09
C THR A 280 -16.21 -5.66 -45.10
N GLY A 281 -16.14 -6.91 -44.65
CA GLY A 281 -16.31 -8.07 -45.54
C GLY A 281 -15.13 -8.41 -46.46
N GLU A 282 -13.94 -7.83 -46.24
CA GLU A 282 -12.76 -8.09 -47.07
C GLU A 282 -12.11 -9.43 -46.71
N ASN A 283 -11.55 -10.14 -47.72
CA ASN A 283 -10.74 -11.34 -47.51
C ASN A 283 -9.30 -11.04 -47.93
N HIS A 284 -8.40 -11.12 -46.96
CA HIS A 284 -6.96 -10.89 -47.02
C HIS A 284 -6.17 -12.11 -46.54
N ASP A 285 -6.74 -13.31 -46.68
CA ASP A 285 -6.09 -14.54 -46.23
C ASP A 285 -4.74 -14.75 -46.93
N GLY A 286 -3.68 -14.94 -46.14
CA GLY A 286 -2.31 -15.16 -46.61
C GLY A 286 -1.60 -13.93 -47.17
N GLU A 287 -2.21 -12.74 -47.09
CA GLU A 287 -1.58 -11.51 -47.57
C GLU A 287 -0.46 -11.01 -46.64
N ASP A 288 0.46 -10.21 -47.21
CA ASP A 288 1.59 -9.61 -46.49
C ASP A 288 1.40 -8.09 -46.38
N PHE A 289 1.20 -7.63 -45.15
CA PHE A 289 1.01 -6.25 -44.73
C PHE A 289 2.30 -5.62 -44.18
N THR A 290 3.47 -6.15 -44.52
CA THR A 290 4.76 -5.62 -44.07
C THR A 290 4.89 -4.11 -44.31
N GLY A 291 5.14 -3.35 -43.23
CA GLY A 291 5.33 -1.89 -43.26
C GLY A 291 4.07 -1.10 -43.59
N LYS A 292 2.89 -1.72 -43.62
CA LYS A 292 1.62 -1.05 -43.91
C LYS A 292 1.06 -0.39 -42.65
N SER A 293 0.54 0.81 -42.82
CA SER A 293 -0.31 1.45 -41.82
C SER A 293 -1.77 1.27 -42.20
N LEU A 294 -2.52 0.60 -41.34
CA LEU A 294 -3.95 0.39 -41.46
C LEU A 294 -4.60 1.52 -40.66
N HIS A 295 -5.23 2.48 -41.35
CA HIS A 295 -5.81 3.68 -40.73
C HIS A 295 -7.34 3.67 -40.82
N TYR A 296 -7.96 2.50 -40.66
CA TYR A 296 -9.39 2.28 -40.83
C TYR A 296 -9.88 1.25 -39.81
N ASN A 297 -11.16 1.35 -39.44
CA ASN A 297 -11.83 0.32 -38.66
C ASN A 297 -12.02 -0.92 -39.51
N ILE A 298 -11.86 -2.09 -38.90
CA ILE A 298 -11.93 -3.38 -39.60
C ILE A 298 -13.14 -4.12 -39.05
N SER A 299 -14.00 -4.62 -39.93
CA SER A 299 -15.19 -5.36 -39.51
C SER A 299 -15.51 -6.48 -40.48
N ASP A 300 -16.03 -7.60 -39.98
CA ASP A 300 -16.48 -8.73 -40.82
C ASP A 300 -15.42 -9.24 -41.82
N ALA A 301 -14.12 -9.07 -41.53
CA ALA A 301 -13.04 -9.35 -42.46
C ALA A 301 -12.30 -10.66 -42.12
N SER A 302 -11.58 -11.22 -43.09
CA SER A 302 -10.73 -12.40 -42.89
C SER A 302 -9.29 -12.06 -43.24
N TYR A 303 -8.38 -12.35 -42.33
CA TYR A 303 -6.93 -12.15 -42.44
C TYR A 303 -6.19 -13.43 -42.07
N LYS A 304 -6.72 -14.62 -42.39
CA LYS A 304 -6.14 -15.89 -41.95
C LYS A 304 -4.74 -16.07 -42.50
N ASN A 305 -3.80 -16.48 -41.66
CA ASN A 305 -2.41 -16.68 -42.05
C ASN A 305 -1.74 -15.45 -42.69
N ALA A 306 -2.27 -14.24 -42.46
CA ALA A 306 -1.68 -13.01 -42.96
C ALA A 306 -0.41 -12.66 -42.17
N VAL A 307 0.47 -11.87 -42.77
CA VAL A 307 1.73 -11.42 -42.16
C VAL A 307 1.70 -9.91 -41.94
N PHE A 308 1.90 -9.49 -40.70
CA PHE A 308 1.98 -8.11 -40.26
C PHE A 308 3.36 -7.85 -39.68
N ASN A 309 4.34 -7.49 -40.51
CA ASN A 309 5.71 -7.19 -40.07
C ASN A 309 5.97 -5.68 -40.10
N ASN A 310 6.22 -5.06 -38.95
CA ASN A 310 6.26 -3.60 -38.78
C ASN A 310 4.99 -2.91 -39.30
N ALA A 311 3.84 -3.58 -39.22
CA ALA A 311 2.57 -2.94 -39.55
C ALA A 311 2.14 -2.01 -38.40
N SER A 312 1.27 -1.04 -38.69
CA SER A 312 0.74 -0.13 -37.67
C SER A 312 -0.77 -0.08 -37.77
N PHE A 313 -1.44 -0.41 -36.66
CA PHE A 313 -2.89 -0.28 -36.47
C PHE A 313 -3.19 0.98 -35.65
N VAL A 314 -2.58 2.11 -36.02
CA VAL A 314 -2.77 3.40 -35.35
C VAL A 314 -3.03 4.46 -36.40
N ALA A 315 -4.14 5.19 -36.26
CA ALA A 315 -4.36 6.41 -37.03
C ALA A 315 -3.71 7.59 -36.30
N TRP A 316 -2.66 8.15 -36.92
CA TRP A 316 -2.05 9.41 -36.50
C TRP A 316 -2.79 10.55 -37.20
N GLN A 317 -3.45 11.43 -36.46
CA GLN A 317 -3.93 12.69 -37.01
C GLN A 317 -3.32 13.88 -36.29
N LEU A 318 -2.83 14.83 -37.09
CA LEU A 318 -2.40 16.14 -36.64
C LEU A 318 -3.65 16.99 -36.41
N TYR A 319 -3.85 17.50 -35.19
CA TYR A 319 -4.91 18.46 -34.90
C TYR A 319 -4.31 19.75 -34.35
N THR A 320 -4.78 20.88 -34.87
CA THR A 320 -4.44 22.21 -34.35
C THR A 320 -5.45 22.57 -33.26
N GLY A 321 -5.06 22.40 -31.99
CA GLY A 321 -5.86 22.80 -30.84
C GLY A 321 -5.31 24.07 -30.19
N LEU A 322 -6.11 24.70 -29.32
CA LEU A 322 -5.58 25.71 -28.41
C LEU A 322 -4.81 24.97 -27.29
N CYS A 323 -3.53 25.31 -27.11
CA CYS A 323 -2.81 24.88 -25.92
C CYS A 323 -3.04 25.93 -24.85
N ASP A 324 -3.70 25.54 -23.77
CA ASP A 324 -3.75 26.36 -22.56
C ASP A 324 -2.34 26.41 -21.94
N SER A 325 -1.72 27.56 -22.10
CA SER A 325 -0.82 28.09 -21.08
C SER A 325 -1.62 29.19 -20.38
N PHE A 326 -1.65 29.16 -19.04
CA PHE A 326 -2.48 29.96 -18.12
C PHE A 326 -2.56 31.49 -18.38
N LEU A 327 -1.87 32.03 -19.39
CA LEU A 327 -1.76 33.46 -19.65
C LEU A 327 -2.01 33.87 -21.12
N THR A 328 -2.00 32.95 -22.11
CA THR A 328 -2.24 33.30 -23.53
C THR A 328 -2.61 32.06 -24.37
N SER A 329 -3.69 32.13 -25.15
CA SER A 329 -4.09 31.09 -26.11
C SER A 329 -3.20 31.13 -27.36
N TYR A 330 -2.32 30.14 -27.54
CA TYR A 330 -1.63 29.90 -28.81
C TYR A 330 -2.16 28.61 -29.45
N ARG A 331 -2.29 28.61 -30.79
CA ARG A 331 -2.56 27.38 -31.55
C ARG A 331 -1.31 26.52 -31.53
N CYS A 332 -1.43 25.31 -31.01
CA CYS A 332 -0.38 24.31 -31.05
C CYS A 332 -0.83 23.13 -31.91
N GLU A 333 0.11 22.55 -32.64
CA GLU A 333 -0.11 21.27 -33.30
C GLU A 333 0.04 20.17 -32.24
N LYS A 334 -1.05 19.43 -32.00
CA LYS A 334 -1.03 18.22 -31.16
C LYS A 334 -1.22 17.01 -32.07
N TYR A 335 -0.46 15.96 -31.79
CA TYR A 335 -0.67 14.65 -32.39
C TYR A 335 -1.66 13.85 -31.53
N GLY A 336 -2.72 13.36 -32.18
CA GLY A 336 -3.74 12.51 -31.59
C GLY A 336 -3.65 11.12 -32.17
N ASN A 337 -3.61 10.14 -31.28
CA ASN A 337 -3.66 8.73 -31.67
C ASN A 337 -5.08 8.24 -31.47
N PHE A 338 -5.70 7.77 -32.55
CA PHE A 338 -7.04 7.22 -32.51
C PHE A 338 -6.93 5.69 -32.45
N PRO A 339 -7.52 5.04 -31.43
CA PRO A 339 -7.56 3.59 -31.40
C PRO A 339 -8.40 3.09 -32.58
N ILE A 340 -7.92 2.04 -33.22
CA ILE A 340 -8.71 1.34 -34.23
C ILE A 340 -9.69 0.44 -33.50
N GLU A 341 -10.92 0.42 -34.00
CA GLU A 341 -11.89 -0.59 -33.63
C GLU A 341 -11.86 -1.67 -34.70
N ILE A 342 -11.63 -2.89 -34.24
CA ILE A 342 -11.72 -4.05 -35.09
C ILE A 342 -12.98 -4.79 -34.52
N THR A 343 -13.88 -5.34 -35.35
CA THR A 343 -15.05 -6.17 -34.92
C THR A 343 -15.27 -7.43 -35.79
N ASN A 344 -15.72 -8.56 -35.24
CA ASN A 344 -16.17 -9.74 -35.99
C ASN A 344 -15.24 -10.19 -37.15
N SER A 345 -13.93 -10.20 -36.96
CA SER A 345 -12.97 -10.59 -38.01
C SER A 345 -12.13 -11.80 -37.59
N ASP A 346 -11.46 -12.43 -38.54
CA ASP A 346 -10.72 -13.68 -38.31
C ASP A 346 -9.24 -13.49 -38.65
N PHE A 347 -8.37 -13.56 -37.65
CA PHE A 347 -6.91 -13.43 -37.76
C PHE A 347 -6.20 -14.77 -37.46
N SER A 348 -6.92 -15.89 -37.52
CA SER A 348 -6.38 -17.18 -37.13
C SER A 348 -5.16 -17.57 -37.99
N GLY A 349 -4.12 -18.08 -37.33
CA GLY A 349 -2.85 -18.49 -37.97
C GLY A 349 -1.93 -17.35 -38.40
N SER A 350 -2.31 -16.09 -38.17
CA SER A 350 -1.54 -14.92 -38.63
C SER A 350 -0.26 -14.67 -37.83
N THR A 351 0.65 -13.88 -38.38
CA THR A 351 1.90 -13.50 -37.73
C THR A 351 2.02 -11.99 -37.60
N PHE A 352 2.21 -11.51 -36.38
CA PHE A 352 2.46 -10.12 -36.03
C PHE A 352 3.90 -9.99 -35.54
N TYR A 353 4.77 -9.33 -36.29
CA TYR A 353 6.16 -9.09 -35.90
C TYR A 353 6.44 -7.59 -35.83
N LYS A 354 6.79 -7.08 -34.66
CA LYS A 354 7.01 -5.65 -34.37
C LYS A 354 5.85 -4.77 -34.83
N THR A 355 4.63 -5.31 -34.76
CA THR A 355 3.44 -4.61 -35.18
C THR A 355 2.86 -3.81 -34.03
N THR A 356 2.54 -2.54 -34.29
CA THR A 356 1.96 -1.63 -33.31
C THR A 356 0.45 -1.78 -33.31
N LEU A 357 -0.10 -2.31 -32.20
CA LEU A 357 -1.53 -2.44 -31.93
C LEU A 357 -1.87 -1.52 -30.75
N GLY A 358 -2.47 -0.37 -31.03
CA GLY A 358 -2.78 0.66 -30.04
C GLY A 358 -1.69 1.71 -29.93
N ALA A 359 -1.95 2.76 -29.16
CA ALA A 359 -1.07 3.91 -29.13
C ALA A 359 -0.80 4.43 -27.72
N TYR A 360 0.49 4.66 -27.45
CA TYR A 360 0.97 5.19 -26.19
C TYR A 360 1.09 6.72 -26.28
N LYS A 361 0.48 7.46 -25.34
CA LYS A 361 0.72 8.90 -25.21
C LYS A 361 1.31 9.21 -23.85
N ARG A 362 2.59 9.56 -23.82
CA ARG A 362 3.27 10.10 -22.64
C ARG A 362 2.71 11.49 -22.35
N LYS A 363 2.04 11.66 -21.20
CA LYS A 363 1.66 12.99 -20.70
C LYS A 363 2.80 13.44 -19.79
N GLU A 364 3.41 14.59 -20.09
CA GLU A 364 4.67 15.00 -19.45
C GLU A 364 4.56 15.31 -17.95
N GLN A 365 3.36 15.43 -17.34
CA GLN A 365 3.23 15.86 -15.94
C GLN A 365 2.05 15.31 -15.11
N THR A 366 1.10 14.51 -15.63
CA THR A 366 -0.13 14.13 -14.85
C THR A 366 -0.61 12.69 -15.05
N GLY A 367 0.27 11.76 -15.43
CA GLY A 367 -0.09 10.35 -15.62
C GLY A 367 -0.41 9.97 -17.07
N TYR A 368 -0.32 8.66 -17.33
CA TYR A 368 -0.36 8.07 -18.66
C TYR A 368 -1.80 7.82 -19.12
N TYR A 369 -2.14 8.19 -20.37
CA TYR A 369 -3.37 7.74 -21.02
C TYR A 369 -3.00 6.72 -22.08
N ILE A 370 -3.52 5.50 -21.90
CA ILE A 370 -3.29 4.38 -22.80
C ILE A 370 -4.50 4.25 -23.71
N ASN A 371 -4.34 4.50 -25.02
CA ASN A 371 -5.39 4.24 -26.00
C ASN A 371 -5.27 2.79 -26.47
N LYS A 372 -6.06 1.91 -25.86
CA LYS A 372 -6.15 0.48 -26.20
C LYS A 372 -6.87 0.28 -27.54
N THR A 373 -6.38 -0.63 -28.39
CA THR A 373 -7.13 -1.08 -29.59
C THR A 373 -8.30 -1.93 -29.11
N LYS A 374 -9.51 -1.61 -29.55
CA LYS A 374 -10.70 -2.40 -29.17
C LYS A 374 -10.90 -3.54 -30.15
N VAL A 375 -11.06 -4.74 -29.61
CA VAL A 375 -11.25 -5.98 -30.36
C VAL A 375 -12.43 -6.73 -29.75
N THR A 376 -13.55 -6.83 -30.47
CA THR A 376 -14.78 -7.51 -30.01
C THR A 376 -15.29 -8.61 -30.96
N ASP A 377 -15.44 -9.85 -30.47
CA ASP A 377 -15.90 -11.05 -31.19
C ASP A 377 -14.92 -11.56 -32.28
N TYR A 378 -13.78 -12.14 -31.90
CA TYR A 378 -12.69 -12.47 -32.84
C TYR A 378 -12.09 -13.85 -32.69
N ASP A 379 -11.47 -14.30 -33.78
CA ASP A 379 -10.59 -15.46 -33.81
C ASP A 379 -9.13 -15.03 -34.07
N PHE A 380 -8.33 -14.98 -33.01
CA PHE A 380 -6.86 -14.89 -33.05
C PHE A 380 -6.23 -16.25 -32.72
N SER A 381 -6.88 -17.38 -33.00
CA SER A 381 -6.35 -18.70 -32.68
C SER A 381 -5.11 -19.03 -33.52
N ARG A 382 -4.11 -19.67 -32.91
CA ARG A 382 -2.84 -20.06 -33.52
C ARG A 382 -2.07 -18.88 -34.13
N THR A 383 -2.31 -17.67 -33.65
CA THR A 383 -1.65 -16.45 -34.10
C THR A 383 -0.33 -16.28 -33.34
N SER A 384 0.72 -15.85 -34.04
CA SER A 384 2.02 -15.56 -33.44
C SER A 384 2.25 -14.06 -33.34
N PHE A 385 2.50 -13.57 -32.13
CA PHE A 385 2.90 -12.20 -31.85
C PHE A 385 4.38 -12.19 -31.41
N THR A 386 5.22 -11.39 -32.07
CA THR A 386 6.60 -11.12 -31.65
C THR A 386 6.89 -9.62 -31.59
N GLY A 387 7.18 -9.09 -30.40
CA GLY A 387 7.45 -7.68 -30.13
C GLY A 387 8.93 -7.39 -29.84
N ASN A 388 9.23 -6.11 -29.60
CA ASN A 388 10.48 -5.64 -28.98
C ASN A 388 10.12 -4.99 -27.64
N TRP A 389 10.86 -5.30 -26.58
CA TRP A 389 10.75 -4.77 -25.19
C TRP A 389 10.97 -3.25 -25.03
N THR A 390 10.89 -2.46 -26.10
CA THR A 390 10.87 -1.00 -25.96
C THR A 390 9.55 -0.58 -25.30
N LEU A 391 9.56 0.49 -24.48
CA LEU A 391 8.35 1.12 -23.88
C LEU A 391 7.22 1.41 -24.90
N ASP A 392 7.50 1.32 -26.20
CA ASP A 392 6.56 1.40 -27.31
C ASP A 392 5.87 0.05 -27.68
N GLY A 393 6.16 -1.04 -26.96
CA GLY A 393 5.81 -2.42 -27.29
C GLY A 393 4.72 -3.06 -26.40
N HIS A 394 3.89 -2.25 -25.74
CA HIS A 394 2.76 -2.79 -24.99
C HIS A 394 1.69 -3.33 -25.96
N PHE A 395 1.26 -4.60 -25.78
CA PHE A 395 0.11 -5.15 -26.50
C PHE A 395 -1.16 -4.71 -25.78
N LEU A 396 -1.60 -3.51 -26.11
CA LEU A 396 -2.70 -2.82 -25.44
C LEU A 396 -3.98 -3.11 -26.20
N ILE A 397 -4.44 -4.35 -26.14
CA ILE A 397 -5.73 -4.74 -26.70
C ILE A 397 -6.75 -4.80 -25.58
N ASP A 398 -7.83 -4.06 -25.77
CA ASP A 398 -9.08 -4.23 -25.01
C ASP A 398 -9.92 -5.26 -25.78
N ALA A 399 -9.70 -6.54 -25.46
CA ALA A 399 -10.31 -7.67 -26.15
C ALA A 399 -11.55 -8.16 -25.38
N THR A 400 -12.68 -8.28 -26.07
CA THR A 400 -13.92 -8.87 -25.55
C THR A 400 -14.36 -10.01 -26.49
N ASN A 401 -14.80 -11.15 -25.93
CA ASN A 401 -15.25 -12.33 -26.70
C ASN A 401 -14.23 -12.76 -27.76
N THR A 402 -12.94 -12.66 -27.45
CA THR A 402 -11.87 -12.97 -28.40
C THR A 402 -11.21 -14.30 -28.07
N ASP A 403 -11.07 -15.15 -29.08
CA ASP A 403 -10.40 -16.44 -29.00
C ASP A 403 -8.90 -16.29 -29.32
N PHE A 404 -8.04 -16.57 -28.35
CA PHE A 404 -6.59 -16.62 -28.52
C PHE A 404 -6.06 -18.06 -28.46
N THR A 405 -6.89 -19.08 -28.62
CA THR A 405 -6.50 -20.49 -28.46
C THR A 405 -5.24 -20.85 -29.26
N GLU A 406 -4.27 -21.51 -28.62
CA GLU A 406 -3.00 -21.96 -29.24
C GLU A 406 -2.10 -20.85 -29.80
N SER A 407 -2.30 -19.59 -29.38
CA SER A 407 -1.50 -18.45 -29.83
C SER A 407 -0.23 -18.24 -29.02
N SER A 408 0.80 -17.69 -29.66
CA SER A 408 2.11 -17.46 -29.04
C SER A 408 2.47 -15.99 -28.95
N PHE A 409 3.02 -15.56 -27.81
CA PHE A 409 3.44 -14.19 -27.54
C PHE A 409 4.92 -14.19 -27.16
N THR A 410 5.73 -13.40 -27.86
CA THR A 410 7.16 -13.25 -27.55
C THR A 410 7.51 -11.79 -27.35
N ASN A 411 8.14 -11.44 -26.22
CA ASN A 411 8.51 -10.07 -25.86
C ASN A 411 7.32 -9.10 -25.79
N TYR A 412 6.26 -9.49 -25.08
CA TYR A 412 5.05 -8.68 -24.94
C TYR A 412 4.67 -8.41 -23.49
N VAL A 413 3.99 -7.28 -23.29
CA VAL A 413 3.19 -7.01 -22.08
C VAL A 413 1.72 -7.13 -22.47
N MET A 414 1.00 -8.06 -21.87
CA MET A 414 -0.42 -8.34 -22.08
C MET A 414 -1.20 -8.07 -20.79
N GLU A 415 -2.32 -7.36 -20.90
CA GLU A 415 -3.32 -7.23 -19.85
C GLU A 415 -4.60 -7.92 -20.30
N ILE A 416 -5.08 -8.87 -19.52
CA ILE A 416 -6.34 -9.59 -19.75
C ILE A 416 -7.36 -9.02 -18.78
N ASP A 417 -8.33 -8.24 -19.25
CA ASP A 417 -9.30 -7.50 -18.42
C ASP A 417 -10.77 -7.92 -18.66
N THR A 418 -10.99 -9.06 -19.33
CA THR A 418 -12.35 -9.55 -19.62
C THR A 418 -12.49 -11.04 -19.33
N THR A 419 -13.68 -11.44 -18.89
CA THR A 419 -14.00 -12.84 -18.56
C THR A 419 -14.44 -13.68 -19.76
N THR A 420 -14.61 -13.06 -20.93
CA THR A 420 -15.20 -13.71 -22.10
C THR A 420 -14.18 -14.12 -23.16
N ASN A 421 -12.91 -13.76 -22.98
CA ASN A 421 -11.84 -14.19 -23.86
C ASN A 421 -11.43 -15.63 -23.55
N ILE A 422 -10.98 -16.35 -24.58
CA ILE A 422 -10.53 -17.74 -24.47
C ILE A 422 -9.01 -17.76 -24.61
N TYR A 423 -8.31 -18.02 -23.51
CA TYR A 423 -6.85 -18.23 -23.49
C TYR A 423 -6.55 -19.67 -23.15
N THR A 424 -6.50 -20.51 -24.17
CA THR A 424 -6.27 -21.94 -23.98
C THR A 424 -5.12 -22.46 -24.84
N GLY A 425 -4.12 -23.09 -24.23
CA GLY A 425 -2.99 -23.66 -24.97
C GLY A 425 -1.97 -22.61 -25.44
N ASN A 426 -1.95 -21.43 -24.82
CA ASN A 426 -1.10 -20.32 -25.21
C ASN A 426 0.36 -20.50 -24.79
N THR A 427 1.28 -19.91 -25.55
CA THR A 427 2.71 -19.86 -25.19
C THR A 427 3.16 -18.42 -25.01
N PHE A 428 3.81 -18.10 -23.89
CA PHE A 428 4.39 -16.79 -23.60
C PHE A 428 5.90 -16.94 -23.42
N ASN A 429 6.69 -16.24 -24.23
CA ASN A 429 8.15 -16.27 -24.19
C ASN A 429 8.69 -14.87 -23.88
N ASN A 430 9.48 -14.72 -22.83
CA ASN A 430 10.02 -13.43 -22.39
C ASN A 430 8.94 -12.34 -22.33
N SER A 431 7.77 -12.65 -21.78
CA SER A 431 6.60 -11.78 -21.79
C SER A 431 6.07 -11.54 -20.39
N THR A 432 5.32 -10.46 -20.21
CA THR A 432 4.58 -10.15 -18.99
C THR A 432 3.08 -10.28 -19.26
N VAL A 433 2.40 -11.10 -18.48
CA VAL A 433 0.96 -11.32 -18.56
C VAL A 433 0.32 -10.84 -17.26
N LYS A 434 -0.62 -9.92 -17.33
CA LYS A 434 -1.41 -9.46 -16.19
C LYS A 434 -2.85 -9.93 -16.35
N LEU A 435 -3.30 -10.78 -15.44
CA LEU A 435 -4.68 -11.26 -15.37
C LEU A 435 -5.47 -10.33 -14.45
N LEU A 436 -6.12 -9.32 -15.05
CA LEU A 436 -7.01 -8.38 -14.38
C LEU A 436 -8.44 -8.92 -14.32
N LYS A 437 -8.87 -9.73 -15.31
CA LYS A 437 -10.04 -10.60 -15.27
C LYS A 437 -9.91 -11.87 -16.10
N GLY A 438 -10.77 -12.85 -15.83
CA GLY A 438 -10.92 -14.07 -16.63
C GLY A 438 -10.07 -15.25 -16.16
N ASP A 439 -10.02 -16.30 -16.97
CA ASP A 439 -9.30 -17.54 -16.68
C ASP A 439 -8.16 -17.76 -17.69
N LEU A 440 -7.11 -18.45 -17.25
CA LEU A 440 -6.01 -18.89 -18.12
C LEU A 440 -5.88 -20.41 -18.00
N GLU A 441 -5.96 -21.11 -19.14
CA GLU A 441 -5.91 -22.57 -19.18
C GLU A 441 -4.81 -23.10 -20.12
N ARG A 442 -4.15 -24.20 -19.73
CA ARG A 442 -3.18 -24.93 -20.58
C ARG A 442 -2.03 -24.07 -21.14
N ALA A 443 -1.67 -22.97 -20.46
CA ALA A 443 -0.64 -22.06 -20.97
C ALA A 443 0.78 -22.48 -20.55
N VAL A 444 1.76 -22.15 -21.39
CA VAL A 444 3.19 -22.35 -21.13
C VAL A 444 3.88 -20.99 -21.12
N LEU A 445 4.59 -20.69 -20.04
CA LEU A 445 5.37 -19.47 -19.85
C LEU A 445 6.86 -19.84 -19.79
N ASP A 446 7.69 -19.19 -20.60
CA ASP A 446 9.13 -19.38 -20.70
C ASP A 446 9.83 -18.02 -20.56
N GLY A 447 10.70 -17.83 -19.57
CA GLY A 447 11.34 -16.54 -19.29
C GLY A 447 10.37 -15.39 -18.98
N SER A 448 9.15 -15.70 -18.54
CA SER A 448 8.00 -14.77 -18.53
C SER A 448 7.48 -14.49 -17.12
N SER A 449 6.68 -13.44 -16.94
CA SER A 449 6.03 -13.11 -15.66
C SER A 449 4.51 -13.17 -15.80
N LEU A 450 3.83 -13.85 -14.88
CA LEU A 450 2.37 -13.89 -14.77
C LEU A 450 1.93 -13.21 -13.48
N PHE A 451 1.13 -12.14 -13.59
CA PHE A 451 0.53 -11.42 -12.48
C PHE A 451 -0.95 -11.77 -12.39
N ALA A 452 -1.36 -12.34 -11.26
CA ALA A 452 -2.75 -12.66 -10.97
C ALA A 452 -3.32 -11.61 -10.01
N GLU A 453 -3.86 -10.53 -10.58
CA GLU A 453 -4.27 -9.31 -9.84
C GLU A 453 -5.77 -9.28 -9.49
N GLN A 454 -6.56 -10.29 -9.89
CA GLN A 454 -8.00 -10.35 -9.63
C GLN A 454 -8.41 -11.48 -8.68
N GLN A 455 -9.33 -11.16 -7.78
CA GLN A 455 -10.03 -12.17 -7.00
C GLN A 455 -10.97 -13.01 -7.90
N GLY A 456 -10.87 -14.34 -7.80
CA GLY A 456 -11.80 -15.28 -8.42
C GLY A 456 -11.40 -15.80 -9.81
N SER A 457 -10.26 -15.38 -10.35
CA SER A 457 -9.68 -15.98 -11.55
C SER A 457 -9.23 -17.43 -11.29
N THR A 458 -9.35 -18.27 -12.32
CA THR A 458 -8.85 -19.65 -12.32
C THR A 458 -7.61 -19.76 -13.20
N LEU A 459 -6.51 -20.24 -12.62
CA LEU A 459 -5.33 -20.69 -13.35
C LEU A 459 -5.35 -22.22 -13.40
N LYS A 460 -5.30 -22.79 -14.60
CA LYS A 460 -5.41 -24.23 -14.77
C LYS A 460 -4.44 -24.81 -15.80
N ASP A 461 -3.79 -25.92 -15.47
CA ASP A 461 -2.86 -26.63 -16.35
C ASP A 461 -1.73 -25.71 -16.88
N ILE A 462 -1.21 -24.82 -16.02
CA ILE A 462 -0.19 -23.84 -16.40
C ILE A 462 1.20 -24.39 -16.12
N THR A 463 2.13 -24.23 -17.07
CA THR A 463 3.55 -24.55 -16.86
C THR A 463 4.40 -23.29 -16.95
N LEU A 464 5.20 -23.01 -15.93
CA LEU A 464 6.15 -21.91 -15.86
C LEU A 464 7.58 -22.46 -15.91
N ASN A 465 8.38 -22.01 -16.88
CA ASN A 465 9.79 -22.35 -17.06
C ASN A 465 10.61 -21.07 -16.95
N ASP A 466 11.58 -21.02 -16.04
CA ASP A 466 12.44 -19.84 -15.83
C ASP A 466 11.62 -18.52 -15.73
N SER A 467 10.43 -18.62 -15.11
CA SER A 467 9.38 -17.60 -15.13
C SER A 467 8.99 -17.20 -13.72
N THR A 468 8.21 -16.12 -13.55
CA THR A 468 7.73 -15.68 -12.23
C THR A 468 6.21 -15.69 -12.18
N LEU A 469 5.65 -16.27 -11.11
CA LEU A 469 4.22 -16.18 -10.79
C LEU A 469 4.00 -15.22 -9.62
N TYR A 470 3.25 -14.14 -9.84
CA TYR A 470 2.82 -13.19 -8.82
C TYR A 470 1.34 -13.41 -8.47
N LEU A 471 1.06 -13.62 -7.19
CA LEU A 471 -0.28 -13.83 -6.66
C LEU A 471 -0.64 -12.66 -5.74
N ASP A 472 -1.27 -11.63 -6.30
CA ASP A 472 -1.63 -10.41 -5.57
C ASP A 472 -3.05 -10.46 -4.99
N LYS A 473 -3.88 -11.39 -5.48
CA LYS A 473 -5.25 -11.64 -5.00
C LYS A 473 -5.54 -13.14 -4.91
N PRO A 474 -6.60 -13.54 -4.16
CA PRO A 474 -7.02 -14.93 -4.09
C PRO A 474 -7.45 -15.48 -5.46
N VAL A 475 -6.73 -16.49 -5.94
CA VAL A 475 -6.99 -17.17 -7.21
C VAL A 475 -7.12 -18.67 -7.02
N THR A 476 -7.92 -19.32 -7.87
CA THR A 476 -8.04 -20.78 -7.88
C THR A 476 -6.92 -21.38 -8.71
N LEU A 477 -6.05 -22.17 -8.09
CA LEU A 477 -4.91 -22.81 -8.74
C LEU A 477 -5.21 -24.30 -8.98
N ASN A 478 -5.07 -24.77 -10.22
CA ASN A 478 -5.31 -26.17 -10.59
C ASN A 478 -4.19 -26.68 -11.50
N ASN A 479 -3.35 -27.60 -11.02
CA ASN A 479 -2.28 -28.20 -11.83
C ASN A 479 -1.31 -27.16 -12.42
N ILE A 480 -0.76 -26.32 -11.55
CA ILE A 480 0.30 -25.35 -11.89
C ILE A 480 1.65 -26.00 -11.68
N VAL A 481 2.54 -25.94 -12.66
CA VAL A 481 3.88 -26.54 -12.60
C VAL A 481 4.94 -25.46 -12.66
N LEU A 482 5.82 -25.39 -11.65
CA LEU A 482 6.93 -24.44 -11.57
C LEU A 482 8.26 -25.17 -11.83
N ASN A 483 8.95 -24.80 -12.92
CA ASN A 483 10.26 -25.30 -13.33
C ASN A 483 11.28 -24.15 -13.31
N SER A 484 12.22 -24.20 -12.35
CA SER A 484 13.25 -23.17 -12.16
C SER A 484 12.68 -21.76 -12.12
N SER A 485 11.49 -21.64 -11.52
CA SER A 485 10.68 -20.44 -11.55
C SER A 485 10.65 -19.77 -10.19
N ALA A 486 10.25 -18.50 -10.18
CA ALA A 486 10.01 -17.73 -8.97
C ALA A 486 8.52 -17.70 -8.62
N LEU A 487 8.20 -17.66 -7.34
CA LEU A 487 6.84 -17.50 -6.82
C LEU A 487 6.79 -16.32 -5.85
N VAL A 488 5.88 -15.38 -6.07
CA VAL A 488 5.64 -14.22 -5.21
C VAL A 488 4.19 -14.27 -4.73
N VAL A 489 3.99 -14.31 -3.41
CA VAL A 489 2.65 -14.39 -2.81
C VAL A 489 2.38 -13.17 -1.92
N ASN A 490 1.44 -12.34 -2.36
CA ASN A 490 1.10 -11.06 -1.76
C ASN A 490 -0.33 -11.01 -1.19
N THR A 491 -0.94 -12.16 -0.92
CA THR A 491 -2.33 -12.27 -0.43
C THR A 491 -2.47 -13.35 0.65
N ASP A 492 -3.36 -13.13 1.63
CA ASP A 492 -3.55 -13.96 2.82
C ASP A 492 -4.42 -15.22 2.61
N ASP A 493 -5.06 -15.38 1.44
CA ASP A 493 -6.10 -16.41 1.21
C ASP A 493 -5.88 -17.18 -0.10
N VAL A 494 -4.66 -17.69 -0.34
CA VAL A 494 -4.39 -18.55 -1.50
C VAL A 494 -4.14 -19.99 -1.08
N ASP A 495 -4.94 -20.89 -1.66
CA ASP A 495 -4.69 -22.32 -1.60
C ASP A 495 -3.65 -22.73 -2.65
N LEU A 496 -2.44 -23.04 -2.19
CA LEU A 496 -1.34 -23.47 -3.05
C LEU A 496 -1.34 -24.98 -3.37
N THR A 497 -2.34 -25.77 -2.93
CA THR A 497 -2.39 -27.23 -3.19
C THR A 497 -2.44 -27.58 -4.68
N GLY A 498 -2.85 -26.64 -5.52
CA GLY A 498 -2.83 -26.78 -6.98
C GLY A 498 -1.44 -26.64 -7.62
N ILE A 499 -0.39 -26.28 -6.86
CA ILE A 499 0.97 -26.07 -7.38
C ILE A 499 1.84 -27.33 -7.18
N THR A 500 2.53 -27.73 -8.24
CA THR A 500 3.64 -28.68 -8.23
C THR A 500 4.95 -27.94 -8.48
N ILE A 501 5.87 -27.99 -7.51
CA ILE A 501 7.22 -27.44 -7.66
C ILE A 501 8.16 -28.55 -8.11
N ASN A 502 8.74 -28.40 -9.30
CA ASN A 502 9.89 -29.22 -9.71
C ASN A 502 11.21 -28.57 -9.27
N SER A 503 11.30 -27.24 -9.38
CA SER A 503 12.36 -26.41 -8.79
C SER A 503 11.90 -24.96 -8.66
N LEU A 504 12.22 -24.34 -7.52
CA LEU A 504 12.02 -22.90 -7.29
C LEU A 504 13.37 -22.21 -7.19
N THR A 505 13.55 -21.15 -7.98
CA THR A 505 14.74 -20.27 -7.89
C THR A 505 14.59 -19.30 -6.72
N SER A 506 13.42 -18.66 -6.60
CA SER A 506 13.08 -17.81 -5.46
C SER A 506 11.63 -17.94 -5.02
N LEU A 507 11.38 -17.64 -3.75
CA LEU A 507 10.07 -17.57 -3.12
C LEU A 507 9.99 -16.28 -2.31
N GLU A 508 9.03 -15.42 -2.63
CA GLU A 508 8.78 -14.17 -1.90
C GLU A 508 7.41 -14.24 -1.23
N LEU A 509 7.39 -14.05 0.09
CA LEU A 509 6.21 -14.17 0.92
C LEU A 509 5.94 -12.87 1.63
N SER A 510 4.78 -12.30 1.36
CA SER A 510 4.38 -11.01 1.94
C SER A 510 3.23 -11.12 2.94
N ARG A 511 2.60 -12.29 3.01
CA ARG A 511 1.36 -12.59 3.71
C ARG A 511 1.38 -14.02 4.28
N ASP A 512 0.62 -14.24 5.35
CA ASP A 512 0.61 -15.51 6.10
C ASP A 512 0.21 -16.67 5.17
N ILE A 513 1.01 -17.75 5.15
CA ILE A 513 0.80 -18.87 4.23
C ILE A 513 1.14 -20.22 4.86
N ASP A 514 0.49 -21.28 4.38
CA ASP A 514 0.77 -22.66 4.77
C ASP A 514 1.58 -23.38 3.69
N LEU A 515 2.86 -23.57 3.96
CA LEU A 515 3.83 -24.32 3.16
C LEU A 515 4.29 -25.60 3.89
N SER A 516 3.47 -26.13 4.81
CA SER A 516 3.82 -27.33 5.57
C SER A 516 4.17 -28.50 4.66
N GLY A 517 5.32 -29.13 4.86
CA GLY A 517 5.81 -30.28 4.10
C GLY A 517 6.34 -29.97 2.69
N TRP A 518 6.42 -28.69 2.31
CA TRP A 518 6.96 -28.29 1.00
C TRP A 518 8.48 -28.51 0.91
N ASP A 519 8.98 -28.79 -0.30
CA ASP A 519 10.41 -28.84 -0.59
C ASP A 519 10.89 -27.53 -1.23
N LEU A 520 11.60 -26.72 -0.44
CA LEU A 520 12.19 -25.42 -0.80
C LEU A 520 13.74 -25.49 -0.75
N SER A 521 14.30 -26.68 -0.99
CA SER A 521 15.74 -26.86 -0.94
C SER A 521 16.45 -26.10 -2.07
N ASN A 522 17.55 -25.41 -1.73
CA ASN A 522 18.32 -24.54 -2.64
C ASN A 522 17.52 -23.38 -3.24
N THR A 523 16.40 -22.99 -2.62
CA THR A 523 15.59 -21.83 -3.02
C THR A 523 16.05 -20.57 -2.28
N GLU A 524 15.96 -19.42 -2.93
CA GLU A 524 16.11 -18.11 -2.26
C GLU A 524 14.76 -17.68 -1.68
N VAL A 525 14.64 -17.59 -0.36
CA VAL A 525 13.38 -17.30 0.34
C VAL A 525 13.43 -15.92 0.95
N PHE A 526 12.49 -15.07 0.54
CA PHE A 526 12.32 -13.71 1.01
C PHE A 526 11.03 -13.59 1.82
N PHE A 527 11.16 -13.19 3.08
CA PHE A 527 10.02 -12.75 3.87
C PHE A 527 9.93 -11.23 3.77
N ASN A 528 8.90 -10.73 3.08
CA ASN A 528 8.63 -9.32 2.92
C ASN A 528 7.52 -8.88 3.87
N ALA A 529 7.73 -7.78 4.61
CA ALA A 529 6.66 -7.18 5.38
C ALA A 529 6.00 -6.09 4.53
N TRP A 530 4.88 -6.41 3.90
CA TRP A 530 4.08 -5.36 3.26
C TRP A 530 3.34 -4.55 4.31
N LYS A 531 3.16 -3.25 4.00
CA LYS A 531 2.42 -2.31 4.81
C LYS A 531 1.07 -2.92 5.20
N LEU A 532 0.87 -3.17 6.49
CA LEU A 532 -0.47 -3.37 7.02
C LEU A 532 -1.26 -2.10 6.66
N ASP A 533 -2.41 -2.24 6.02
CA ASP A 533 -3.35 -1.12 5.75
C ASP A 533 -3.90 -0.47 7.02
N ASP A 534 -3.39 -0.87 8.20
CA ASP A 534 -3.68 -0.27 9.48
C ASP A 534 -2.71 0.92 9.74
N PRO A 535 -3.17 2.17 9.60
CA PRO A 535 -2.35 3.35 9.88
C PRO A 535 -1.95 3.48 11.36
N TYR A 536 -2.39 2.59 12.26
CA TYR A 536 -2.06 2.64 13.68
C TYR A 536 -0.98 1.65 14.14
N VAL A 537 -0.50 0.74 13.28
CA VAL A 537 0.56 -0.24 13.64
C VAL A 537 1.93 0.23 13.16
N PHE A 538 2.40 1.36 13.70
CA PHE A 538 3.71 1.94 13.35
C PHE A 538 4.94 1.19 13.91
N PHE A 539 4.78 0.03 14.55
CA PHE A 539 5.89 -0.63 15.25
C PHE A 539 6.19 -2.08 14.85
N TYR A 540 5.38 -2.71 13.98
CA TYR A 540 5.58 -4.11 13.59
C TYR A 540 5.23 -4.34 12.12
N ASN A 541 6.11 -3.89 11.21
CA ASN A 541 6.13 -4.43 9.86
C ASN A 541 6.72 -5.84 9.95
N GLY A 542 5.86 -6.84 10.08
CA GLY A 542 6.29 -8.22 10.20
C GLY A 542 5.38 -9.18 9.44
N TYR A 543 6.00 -10.23 8.92
CA TYR A 543 5.34 -11.42 8.43
C TYR A 543 4.88 -12.23 9.64
N ALA A 544 3.58 -12.48 9.80
CA ALA A 544 3.07 -13.16 11.00
C ALA A 544 2.62 -14.60 10.66
N SER A 545 2.48 -15.45 11.68
CA SER A 545 1.65 -16.68 11.69
C SER A 545 1.78 -17.69 10.54
N GLY A 546 2.83 -17.64 9.72
CA GLY A 546 3.03 -18.60 8.64
C GLY A 546 3.27 -20.01 9.17
N ARG A 547 2.89 -21.01 8.37
CA ARG A 547 2.95 -22.44 8.71
C ARG A 547 3.94 -23.12 7.77
N PHE A 548 5.07 -23.56 8.33
CA PHE A 548 6.21 -24.14 7.63
C PHE A 548 6.62 -25.47 8.27
N GLU A 549 5.68 -26.16 8.93
CA GLU A 549 5.95 -27.42 9.60
C GLU A 549 6.51 -28.46 8.61
N GLU A 550 7.62 -29.12 8.97
CA GLU A 550 8.24 -30.17 8.14
C GLU A 550 8.70 -29.69 6.74
N THR A 551 8.72 -28.37 6.48
CA THR A 551 9.23 -27.79 5.22
C THR A 551 10.73 -28.00 5.09
N ASN A 552 11.21 -28.33 3.89
CA ASN A 552 12.62 -28.54 3.61
C ASN A 552 13.28 -27.27 3.05
N PHE A 553 14.08 -26.60 3.86
CA PHE A 553 14.90 -25.42 3.51
C PHE A 553 16.39 -25.77 3.32
N LYS A 554 16.71 -27.03 2.99
CA LYS A 554 18.11 -27.44 2.91
C LYS A 554 18.87 -26.64 1.85
N GLY A 555 19.99 -26.02 2.23
CA GLY A 555 20.81 -25.21 1.32
C GLY A 555 20.12 -23.94 0.81
N SER A 556 18.97 -23.56 1.36
CA SER A 556 18.27 -22.34 0.97
C SER A 556 19.00 -21.09 1.48
N SER A 557 18.86 -20.01 0.75
CA SER A 557 19.25 -18.67 1.20
C SER A 557 18.02 -17.98 1.77
N ILE A 558 18.02 -17.65 3.06
CA ILE A 558 16.87 -17.05 3.75
C ILE A 558 17.18 -15.60 4.11
N THR A 559 16.36 -14.70 3.58
CA THR A 559 16.41 -13.27 3.82
C THR A 559 15.06 -12.79 4.36
N ALA A 560 15.09 -11.92 5.37
CA ALA A 560 13.94 -11.08 5.70
C ALA A 560 14.23 -9.67 5.16
N SER A 561 13.60 -9.32 4.04
CA SER A 561 13.90 -8.08 3.31
C SER A 561 12.95 -6.96 3.72
N ILE A 562 13.48 -5.74 3.81
CA ILE A 562 12.71 -4.52 4.02
C ILE A 562 11.90 -4.27 2.75
N ALA A 563 10.59 -4.06 2.88
CA ALA A 563 9.72 -3.78 1.74
C ALA A 563 10.20 -2.57 0.93
N ASP A 564 10.01 -2.67 -0.37
CA ASP A 564 10.41 -1.69 -1.38
C ASP A 564 10.01 -0.26 -0.97
N THR A 565 11.01 0.60 -0.82
CA THR A 565 10.88 1.96 -0.27
C THR A 565 10.25 2.95 -1.25
N ASP A 566 9.98 2.55 -2.49
CA ASP A 566 9.46 3.43 -3.55
C ASP A 566 8.05 3.99 -3.24
N THR A 567 7.33 3.42 -2.26
CA THR A 567 6.02 3.96 -1.80
C THR A 567 6.13 4.88 -0.57
N ILE A 568 7.34 5.18 -0.09
CA ILE A 568 7.59 5.99 1.11
C ILE A 568 7.99 7.44 0.73
N GLU A 569 7.24 8.05 -0.19
CA GLU A 569 7.44 9.47 -0.57
C GLU A 569 7.01 10.45 0.55
N ASN A 570 6.25 9.97 1.56
CA ASN A 570 5.64 10.82 2.59
C ASN A 570 6.22 10.66 4.01
N VAL A 571 7.30 9.91 4.22
CA VAL A 571 7.93 9.82 5.56
C VAL A 571 8.91 10.98 5.75
N PRO A 572 8.86 11.73 6.86
CA PRO A 572 9.76 12.86 7.09
C PRO A 572 11.23 12.49 6.88
N PRO A 573 12.08 13.38 6.36
CA PRO A 573 13.49 13.10 6.04
C PRO A 573 14.39 12.77 7.26
N ASN A 574 13.84 12.73 8.49
CA ASN A 574 14.58 12.51 9.75
C ASN A 574 14.02 11.37 10.63
N THR A 575 13.01 10.63 10.21
CA THR A 575 12.56 9.43 10.95
C THR A 575 13.50 8.25 10.61
N PRO A 576 13.94 7.43 11.60
CA PRO A 576 14.73 6.23 11.30
C PRO A 576 13.89 5.30 10.41
N ARG A 577 14.17 5.26 9.10
CA ARG A 577 13.40 4.53 8.09
C ARG A 577 13.70 3.01 8.07
N TYR A 578 14.06 2.45 9.22
CA TYR A 578 14.57 1.09 9.29
C TYR A 578 13.85 0.33 10.40
N LEU A 579 12.72 -0.28 10.04
CA LEU A 579 12.21 -1.40 10.82
C LEU A 579 12.79 -2.66 10.19
N PRO A 580 13.59 -3.46 10.91
CA PRO A 580 13.97 -4.78 10.41
C PRO A 580 12.70 -5.57 10.13
N THR A 581 12.68 -6.33 9.05
CA THR A 581 11.56 -7.23 8.77
C THR A 581 11.61 -8.37 9.78
N TYR A 582 10.53 -8.51 10.54
CA TYR A 582 10.38 -9.54 11.53
C TYR A 582 9.44 -10.63 11.00
N VAL A 583 9.82 -11.88 11.19
CA VAL A 583 8.93 -13.03 11.10
C VAL A 583 8.45 -13.32 12.52
N PHE A 584 7.15 -13.17 12.79
CA PHE A 584 6.53 -13.34 14.11
C PHE A 584 5.62 -14.57 14.16
N HIS A 585 5.59 -15.27 15.30
CA HIS A 585 4.59 -16.30 15.61
C HIS A 585 4.44 -17.41 14.54
N SER A 586 5.46 -17.61 13.71
CA SER A 586 5.43 -18.57 12.61
C SER A 586 5.87 -19.94 13.10
N ASN A 587 5.29 -21.00 12.54
CA ASN A 587 5.58 -22.38 12.91
C ASN A 587 6.54 -23.03 11.92
N PHE A 588 7.80 -23.19 12.33
CA PHE A 588 8.86 -23.91 11.63
C PHE A 588 9.21 -25.24 12.34
N SER A 589 8.25 -25.84 13.03
CA SER A 589 8.51 -27.08 13.75
C SER A 589 8.90 -28.20 12.78
N LYS A 590 9.97 -28.93 13.12
CA LYS A 590 10.56 -30.02 12.32
C LYS A 590 11.05 -29.63 10.91
N SER A 591 11.14 -28.35 10.57
CA SER A 591 11.67 -27.92 9.26
C SER A 591 13.16 -28.24 9.13
N TYR A 592 13.65 -28.40 7.89
CA TYR A 592 15.03 -28.78 7.59
C TYR A 592 15.84 -27.61 7.04
N PHE A 593 16.64 -26.94 7.86
CA PHE A 593 17.53 -25.84 7.49
C PHE A 593 18.99 -26.27 7.35
N SER A 594 19.28 -27.57 7.14
CA SER A 594 20.67 -28.02 7.05
C SER A 594 21.39 -27.33 5.90
N ASP A 595 22.61 -26.86 6.13
CA ASP A 595 23.40 -26.11 5.13
C ASP A 595 22.74 -24.80 4.63
N ALA A 596 21.66 -24.33 5.25
CA ALA A 596 21.02 -23.06 4.87
C ALA A 596 21.86 -21.85 5.29
N THR A 597 21.71 -20.74 4.57
CA THR A 597 22.37 -19.47 4.90
C THR A 597 21.32 -18.43 5.27
N PHE A 598 21.45 -17.85 6.45
CA PHE A 598 20.63 -16.71 6.88
C PHE A 598 21.41 -15.44 6.59
N ASN A 599 21.14 -14.84 5.44
CA ASN A 599 21.95 -13.76 4.92
C ASN A 599 21.82 -12.52 5.82
N LYS A 600 22.99 -11.99 6.18
CA LYS A 600 23.14 -10.63 6.65
C LYS A 600 23.14 -9.74 5.40
N ASP A 601 21.96 -9.35 4.93
CA ASP A 601 21.92 -8.40 3.82
C ASP A 601 22.41 -7.03 4.31
N SER A 602 23.63 -6.70 3.89
CA SER A 602 24.10 -5.31 3.85
C SER A 602 23.37 -4.65 2.69
N ILE A 603 22.09 -4.30 2.89
CA ILE A 603 21.41 -3.43 1.93
C ILE A 603 22.09 -2.06 2.05
N HIS A 604 23.09 -1.79 1.20
CA HIS A 604 23.62 -0.45 0.97
C HIS A 604 22.54 0.37 0.27
N LEU A 605 21.58 0.90 1.03
CA LEU A 605 20.73 1.98 0.54
C LEU A 605 21.61 3.22 0.38
N SER A 606 22.18 3.37 -0.82
CA SER A 606 23.14 4.42 -1.19
C SER A 606 22.55 5.84 -1.24
N TYR A 607 21.41 6.09 -0.57
CA TYR A 607 20.70 7.37 -0.63
C TYR A 607 20.81 8.21 0.65
N TYR A 608 21.42 7.71 1.72
CA TYR A 608 21.70 8.52 2.91
C TYR A 608 23.18 8.45 3.31
N GLU A 609 23.88 9.57 3.14
CA GLU A 609 25.22 9.78 3.66
C GLU A 609 25.19 9.73 5.21
N GLY A 610 25.54 8.59 5.82
CA GLY A 610 25.86 8.62 7.26
C GLY A 610 25.97 7.31 8.06
N GLY A 611 25.45 6.17 7.60
CA GLY A 611 25.59 4.94 8.38
C GLY A 611 25.21 3.66 7.64
N ASP A 612 26.09 2.67 7.68
CA ASP A 612 25.79 1.30 7.29
C ASP A 612 24.81 0.72 8.31
N VAL A 613 23.52 0.70 7.97
CA VAL A 613 22.52 -0.04 8.73
C VAL A 613 22.47 -1.45 8.15
N VAL A 614 22.73 -2.44 9.00
CA VAL A 614 22.62 -3.84 8.59
C VAL A 614 21.26 -4.37 9.02
N SER A 615 20.45 -4.83 8.07
CA SER A 615 19.24 -5.60 8.36
C SER A 615 19.62 -7.05 8.69
N TYR A 616 19.02 -7.59 9.74
CA TYR A 616 19.14 -9.00 10.13
C TYR A 616 17.83 -9.72 9.86
N ALA A 617 17.88 -10.99 9.52
CA ALA A 617 16.68 -11.82 9.48
C ALA A 617 16.20 -12.08 10.92
N SER A 618 15.12 -11.43 11.34
CA SER A 618 14.62 -11.53 12.73
C SER A 618 13.41 -12.46 12.81
N PHE A 619 13.54 -13.54 13.58
CA PHE A 619 12.50 -14.53 13.85
C PHE A 619 12.10 -14.43 15.33
N TYR A 620 11.07 -13.65 15.60
CA TYR A 620 10.67 -13.32 16.96
C TYR A 620 9.46 -14.17 17.37
N ASP A 621 9.57 -14.86 18.51
CA ASP A 621 8.50 -15.71 19.05
C ASP A 621 7.98 -16.75 18.03
N CYS A 622 8.88 -17.33 17.25
CA CYS A 622 8.57 -18.42 16.30
C CYS A 622 8.77 -19.79 16.94
N ASP A 623 8.10 -20.82 16.42
CA ASP A 623 8.28 -22.20 16.85
C ASP A 623 9.22 -22.97 15.91
N PHE A 624 10.45 -23.22 16.35
CA PHE A 624 11.44 -24.07 15.68
C PHE A 624 11.63 -25.40 16.42
N THR A 625 10.61 -25.90 17.12
CA THR A 625 10.69 -27.17 17.84
C THR A 625 11.11 -28.28 16.88
N ALA A 626 12.19 -28.99 17.22
CA ALA A 626 12.78 -30.06 16.42
C ALA A 626 13.31 -29.66 15.03
N ALA A 627 13.47 -28.38 14.72
CA ALA A 627 14.05 -27.93 13.46
C ALA A 627 15.53 -28.34 13.32
N ASN A 628 15.97 -28.65 12.10
CA ASN A 628 17.35 -29.07 11.82
C ASN A 628 18.19 -27.94 11.22
N PHE A 629 19.06 -27.33 12.00
CA PHE A 629 20.02 -26.28 11.56
C PHE A 629 21.45 -26.82 11.36
N ALA A 630 21.65 -28.13 11.21
CA ALA A 630 23.00 -28.69 11.11
C ALA A 630 23.81 -28.03 9.99
N ASN A 631 25.01 -27.54 10.31
CA ASN A 631 25.90 -26.78 9.41
C ASN A 631 25.31 -25.50 8.79
N ALA A 632 24.18 -24.98 9.28
CA ALA A 632 23.62 -23.73 8.79
C ALA A 632 24.51 -22.53 9.18
N ASP A 633 24.55 -21.50 8.34
CA ASP A 633 25.13 -20.20 8.72
C ASP A 633 24.03 -19.33 9.34
N LEU A 634 24.08 -19.15 10.66
CA LEU A 634 23.14 -18.33 11.41
C LEU A 634 23.71 -16.95 11.78
N SER A 635 24.88 -16.57 11.26
CA SER A 635 25.59 -15.34 11.66
C SER A 635 24.77 -14.05 11.44
N GLY A 636 23.83 -14.07 10.48
CA GLY A 636 22.90 -12.98 10.16
C GLY A 636 21.53 -13.03 10.84
N ALA A 637 21.21 -14.06 11.62
CA ALA A 637 19.86 -14.28 12.15
C ALA A 637 19.65 -13.82 13.61
N GLU A 638 18.42 -13.47 13.95
CA GLU A 638 17.94 -13.23 15.32
C GLU A 638 16.78 -14.15 15.65
N PHE A 639 16.76 -14.74 16.85
CA PHE A 639 15.76 -15.75 17.25
C PHE A 639 15.09 -15.42 18.58
N GLN A 640 14.96 -14.13 18.93
CA GLN A 640 14.49 -13.71 20.25
C GLN A 640 13.12 -14.31 20.57
N PHE A 641 12.92 -14.74 21.83
CA PHE A 641 11.68 -15.36 22.33
C PHE A 641 11.22 -16.64 21.62
N SER A 642 11.93 -17.11 20.59
CA SER A 642 11.53 -18.31 19.84
C SER A 642 11.67 -19.61 20.65
N THR A 643 10.85 -20.60 20.33
CA THR A 643 10.93 -21.95 20.90
C THR A 643 11.79 -22.83 20.01
N MET A 644 12.93 -23.31 20.50
CA MET A 644 13.89 -24.13 19.75
C MET A 644 14.18 -25.46 20.43
N ASN A 645 13.21 -25.96 21.20
CA ASN A 645 13.35 -27.23 21.93
C ASN A 645 13.60 -28.37 20.94
N TYR A 646 14.54 -29.26 21.27
CA TYR A 646 14.96 -30.37 20.39
C TYR A 646 15.52 -29.97 19.02
N ALA A 647 15.79 -28.68 18.76
CA ALA A 647 16.44 -28.27 17.53
C ALA A 647 17.88 -28.80 17.44
N ASN A 648 18.40 -28.98 16.22
CA ASN A 648 19.76 -29.45 15.98
C ASN A 648 20.64 -28.35 15.39
N PHE A 649 21.59 -27.83 16.16
CA PHE A 649 22.55 -26.80 15.77
C PHE A 649 23.94 -27.37 15.48
N THR A 650 24.12 -28.68 15.43
CA THR A 650 25.45 -29.30 15.32
C THR A 650 26.21 -28.78 14.09
N GLY A 651 27.37 -28.15 14.31
CA GLY A 651 28.20 -27.61 13.24
C GLY A 651 27.72 -26.28 12.63
N ALA A 652 26.58 -25.73 13.08
CA ALA A 652 26.09 -24.44 12.62
C ALA A 652 27.03 -23.30 13.04
N GLU A 653 27.13 -22.25 12.23
CA GLU A 653 27.79 -21.01 12.64
C GLU A 653 26.87 -20.24 13.59
N LYS A 654 27.40 -19.89 14.76
CA LYS A 654 26.61 -19.24 15.82
C LYS A 654 26.23 -17.80 15.42
N PRO A 655 25.00 -17.34 15.73
CA PRO A 655 24.67 -15.93 15.68
C PRO A 655 25.44 -15.15 16.77
N GLU A 656 25.40 -13.82 16.73
CA GLU A 656 25.90 -12.99 17.83
C GLU A 656 25.11 -13.29 19.12
N THR A 657 25.79 -13.43 20.25
CA THR A 657 25.18 -13.91 21.51
C THR A 657 24.02 -13.05 22.02
N SER A 658 23.99 -11.76 21.69
CA SER A 658 22.89 -10.85 22.04
C SER A 658 21.58 -11.17 21.31
N LYS A 659 21.65 -11.93 20.20
CA LYS A 659 20.53 -12.24 19.31
C LYS A 659 19.80 -13.54 19.63
N MET A 660 20.31 -14.29 20.61
CA MET A 660 19.73 -15.54 21.12
C MET A 660 19.11 -15.41 22.51
N ILE A 661 19.19 -14.23 23.14
CA ILE A 661 18.69 -14.01 24.50
C ILE A 661 17.18 -14.28 24.50
N THR A 662 16.68 -14.96 25.54
CA THR A 662 15.26 -15.30 25.80
C THR A 662 14.65 -16.47 25.01
N SER A 663 15.33 -17.05 24.02
CA SER A 663 14.81 -18.25 23.32
C SER A 663 15.00 -19.53 24.15
N TYR A 664 14.16 -20.54 23.92
CA TYR A 664 14.15 -21.81 24.66
C TYR A 664 14.88 -22.91 23.90
N TYR A 665 15.92 -23.51 24.50
CA TYR A 665 16.79 -24.52 23.88
C TYR A 665 16.74 -25.86 24.62
N GLY A 666 15.59 -26.20 25.22
CA GLY A 666 15.44 -27.43 25.99
C GLY A 666 15.66 -28.66 25.12
N ASN A 667 16.57 -29.55 25.54
CA ASN A 667 16.88 -30.81 24.84
C ASN A 667 17.48 -30.67 23.43
N SER A 668 17.85 -29.47 23.00
CA SER A 668 18.46 -29.21 21.69
C SER A 668 19.89 -29.78 21.61
N TRP A 669 20.35 -30.10 20.40
CA TRP A 669 21.75 -30.43 20.12
C TRP A 669 22.49 -29.14 19.75
N TRP A 670 23.50 -28.77 20.53
CA TRP A 670 24.16 -27.48 20.46
C TRP A 670 25.22 -27.42 19.35
N PHE A 671 25.79 -26.24 19.13
CA PHE A 671 26.77 -25.97 18.08
C PHE A 671 27.97 -26.95 18.08
N ASN A 672 28.39 -27.40 19.26
CA ASN A 672 29.51 -28.34 19.44
C ASN A 672 29.07 -29.83 19.50
N GLY A 673 27.78 -30.11 19.30
CA GLY A 673 27.20 -31.46 19.38
C GLY A 673 26.73 -31.89 20.77
N ASP A 674 27.01 -31.12 21.83
CA ASP A 674 26.50 -31.41 23.17
C ASP A 674 24.99 -31.22 23.24
N ARG A 675 24.31 -31.97 24.10
CA ARG A 675 22.87 -31.83 24.30
C ARG A 675 22.55 -30.89 25.45
N CYS A 676 21.55 -30.05 25.29
CA CYS A 676 21.12 -29.07 26.30
C CYS A 676 20.07 -29.65 27.26
N LEU A 677 20.10 -29.23 28.53
CA LEU A 677 19.08 -29.58 29.53
C LEU A 677 17.72 -28.96 29.17
N PRO A 678 16.58 -29.56 29.59
CA PRO A 678 15.23 -29.04 29.31
C PRO A 678 14.96 -27.57 29.69
N GLY A 679 15.69 -27.00 30.65
CA GLY A 679 15.53 -25.63 31.13
C GLY A 679 16.51 -24.60 30.52
N SER A 680 17.18 -24.95 29.42
CA SER A 680 18.16 -24.05 28.77
C SER A 680 17.45 -22.87 28.10
N ILE A 681 17.75 -21.64 28.56
CA ILE A 681 17.19 -20.39 28.02
C ILE A 681 18.33 -19.44 27.66
N GLY A 682 18.33 -18.94 26.43
CA GLY A 682 19.37 -18.05 25.90
C GLY A 682 20.74 -18.70 25.66
N THR A 683 21.08 -19.74 26.42
CA THR A 683 22.32 -20.50 26.32
C THR A 683 22.10 -21.97 26.68
N CYS A 684 22.93 -22.85 26.15
CA CYS A 684 22.87 -24.27 26.46
C CYS A 684 23.49 -24.59 27.81
N LEU A 685 22.69 -25.21 28.70
CA LEU A 685 23.20 -25.88 29.88
C LEU A 685 23.43 -27.35 29.53
N PRO A 686 24.67 -27.82 29.34
CA PRO A 686 24.92 -29.18 28.86
C PRO A 686 24.36 -30.22 29.82
N VAL A 687 23.75 -31.28 29.28
CA VAL A 687 23.28 -32.44 30.06
C VAL A 687 24.50 -33.12 30.70
N PRO A 688 24.56 -33.27 32.04
CA PRO A 688 25.65 -34.00 32.68
C PRO A 688 25.71 -35.44 32.16
N ASP A 689 26.91 -36.02 32.05
CA ASP A 689 27.11 -37.39 31.53
C ASP A 689 26.18 -38.43 32.18
N ALA A 690 25.90 -38.28 33.48
CA ALA A 690 25.01 -39.16 34.24
C ALA A 690 23.52 -39.12 33.80
N LEU A 691 23.10 -38.04 33.14
CA LEU A 691 21.75 -37.85 32.60
C LEU A 691 21.71 -37.92 31.07
N ASN A 692 22.87 -38.01 30.42
CA ASN A 692 22.94 -38.10 28.97
C ASN A 692 22.61 -39.53 28.52
N THR A 693 21.41 -39.70 27.96
CA THR A 693 20.94 -40.99 27.44
C THR A 693 21.66 -41.41 26.16
N GLY A 694 22.41 -40.51 25.52
CA GLY A 694 23.00 -40.75 24.20
C GLY A 694 21.96 -40.79 23.07
N LEU A 695 20.77 -40.23 23.28
CA LEU A 695 19.75 -40.07 22.24
C LEU A 695 20.29 -39.12 21.16
N THR A 696 20.30 -39.57 19.90
CA THR A 696 20.68 -38.71 18.77
C THR A 696 19.47 -37.95 18.21
N TYR A 697 19.73 -36.90 17.42
CA TYR A 697 18.68 -36.13 16.77
C TYR A 697 17.86 -37.00 15.81
N GLU A 698 18.51 -37.88 15.04
CA GLU A 698 17.84 -38.80 14.12
C GLU A 698 16.97 -39.82 14.86
N GLU A 699 17.42 -40.31 16.01
CA GLU A 699 16.60 -41.21 16.85
C GLU A 699 15.33 -40.49 17.34
N TYR A 700 15.47 -39.24 17.79
CA TYR A 700 14.34 -38.42 18.21
C TYR A 700 13.35 -38.15 17.08
N MET A 701 13.83 -37.75 15.90
CA MET A 701 12.97 -37.54 14.71
C MET A 701 12.26 -38.82 14.25
N ASN A 702 12.83 -39.99 14.53
CA ASN A 702 12.19 -41.30 14.33
C ASN A 702 11.25 -41.72 15.46
N GLY A 703 10.92 -40.81 16.38
CA GLY A 703 9.95 -41.01 17.45
C GLY A 703 10.50 -41.64 18.73
N LYS A 704 11.82 -41.81 18.88
CA LYS A 704 12.41 -42.28 20.15
C LYS A 704 12.44 -41.16 21.18
N SER A 705 12.09 -41.49 22.42
CA SER A 705 12.22 -40.60 23.57
C SER A 705 13.50 -40.87 24.39
N ASP A 706 13.81 -39.95 25.30
CA ASP A 706 14.85 -40.18 26.32
C ASP A 706 14.58 -41.41 27.18
N LEU A 707 13.30 -41.69 27.47
CA LEU A 707 12.91 -42.84 28.25
C LEU A 707 13.19 -44.14 27.50
N ASP A 708 12.91 -44.16 26.19
CA ASP A 708 13.21 -45.32 25.34
C ASP A 708 14.71 -45.57 25.29
N LYS A 709 15.51 -44.52 25.12
CA LYS A 709 16.96 -44.63 25.08
C LYS A 709 17.58 -45.02 26.42
N ALA A 710 17.08 -44.46 27.52
CA ALA A 710 17.49 -44.86 28.87
C ALA A 710 17.15 -46.34 29.13
N ALA A 711 15.98 -46.82 28.69
CA ALA A 711 15.61 -48.22 28.80
C ALA A 711 16.52 -49.13 27.95
N GLU A 712 16.90 -48.71 26.74
CA GLU A 712 17.89 -49.41 25.90
C GLU A 712 19.25 -49.52 26.61
N ASN A 713 19.73 -48.43 27.22
CA ASN A 713 21.00 -48.39 27.93
C ASN A 713 20.99 -49.28 29.18
N VAL A 714 19.94 -49.22 30.00
CA VAL A 714 19.78 -50.09 31.18
C VAL A 714 19.72 -51.56 30.76
N LYS A 715 19.00 -51.87 29.68
CA LYS A 715 18.94 -53.24 29.13
C LYS A 715 20.32 -53.72 28.65
N LYS A 716 21.10 -52.83 28.04
CA LYS A 716 22.48 -53.13 27.59
C LYS A 716 23.40 -53.37 28.78
N GLU A 717 23.42 -52.48 29.76
CA GLU A 717 24.25 -52.61 30.97
C GLU A 717 23.88 -53.87 31.78
N ALA A 718 22.59 -54.17 31.93
CA ALA A 718 22.14 -55.41 32.55
C ALA A 718 22.62 -56.65 31.80
N LYS A 719 22.64 -56.61 30.46
CA LYS A 719 23.16 -57.70 29.63
C LYS A 719 24.67 -57.84 29.80
N ASP A 720 25.42 -56.74 29.77
CA ASP A 720 26.88 -56.74 29.94
C ASP A 720 27.27 -57.29 31.32
N LEU A 721 26.55 -56.94 32.39
CA LEU A 721 26.73 -57.50 33.73
C LEU A 721 26.40 -59.00 33.80
N ILE A 722 25.37 -59.45 33.08
CA ILE A 722 25.04 -60.89 32.98
C ILE A 722 26.15 -61.63 32.24
N ASP A 723 26.65 -61.09 31.13
CA ASP A 723 27.72 -61.70 30.33
C ASP A 723 29.05 -61.75 31.10
N GLU A 724 29.39 -60.69 31.85
CA GLU A 724 30.53 -60.66 32.77
C GLU A 724 30.37 -61.70 33.90
N GLY A 725 29.18 -61.79 34.49
CA GLY A 725 28.85 -62.81 35.50
C GLY A 725 28.98 -64.24 34.97
N ILE A 726 28.53 -64.50 33.74
CA ILE A 726 28.71 -65.79 33.06
C ILE A 726 30.19 -66.09 32.83
N GLY A 727 30.96 -65.09 32.39
CA GLY A 727 32.42 -65.19 32.23
C GLY A 727 33.10 -65.57 33.55
N PHE A 728 32.79 -64.85 34.63
CA PHE A 728 33.30 -65.11 35.97
C PHE A 728 32.98 -66.54 36.45
N VAL A 729 31.75 -67.00 36.27
CA VAL A 729 31.35 -68.38 36.64
C VAL A 729 32.12 -69.42 35.80
N LYS A 730 32.34 -69.17 34.51
CA LYS A 730 33.14 -70.06 33.65
C LYS A 730 34.61 -70.11 34.07
N ASP A 731 35.20 -68.98 34.42
CA ASP A 731 36.60 -68.86 34.84
C ASP A 731 36.84 -69.53 36.21
N ILE A 732 35.90 -69.39 37.14
CA ILE A 732 35.94 -70.14 38.40
C ILE A 732 35.74 -71.64 38.15
N GLY A 733 34.81 -72.01 37.28
CA GLY A 733 34.53 -73.40 36.94
C GLY A 733 35.72 -74.10 36.30
N SER A 734 36.42 -73.44 35.37
CA SER A 734 37.63 -73.96 34.73
C SER A 734 38.79 -74.02 35.72
N GLY A 735 38.99 -72.99 36.54
CA GLY A 735 40.01 -72.99 37.60
C GLY A 735 39.79 -74.08 38.65
N ALA A 736 38.54 -74.33 39.06
CA ALA A 736 38.21 -75.42 39.98
C ALA A 736 38.40 -76.80 39.33
N SER A 737 38.06 -76.95 38.05
CA SER A 737 38.34 -78.16 37.27
C SER A 737 39.84 -78.44 37.17
N ASP A 738 40.64 -77.42 36.87
CA ASP A 738 42.10 -77.57 36.73
C ASP A 738 42.78 -77.81 38.08
N ALA A 739 42.31 -77.16 39.15
CA ALA A 739 42.73 -77.46 40.52
C ALA A 739 42.36 -78.90 40.93
N ALA A 740 41.18 -79.40 40.53
CA ALA A 740 40.78 -80.78 40.77
C ALA A 740 41.66 -81.77 39.99
N LYS A 741 41.97 -81.51 38.71
CA LYS A 741 42.92 -82.32 37.93
C LYS A 741 44.30 -82.37 38.59
N TYR A 742 44.79 -81.23 39.07
CA TYR A 742 46.08 -81.13 39.76
C TYR A 742 46.10 -81.90 41.10
N LEU A 743 45.04 -81.83 41.89
CA LEU A 743 44.96 -82.47 43.21
C LEU A 743 44.69 -83.99 43.14
N PHE A 744 43.96 -84.45 42.13
CA PHE A 744 43.54 -85.86 42.02
C PHE A 744 44.33 -86.67 40.97
N GLY A 745 45.32 -86.08 40.31
CA GLY A 745 46.30 -86.80 39.48
C GLY A 745 45.69 -87.51 38.27
N TRP A 746 44.83 -86.81 37.53
CA TRP A 746 44.31 -87.25 36.22
C TRP A 746 45.07 -86.60 35.07
#